data_AF-A0A6C2YY80-F1
#
_entry.id   AF-A0A6C2YY80-F1
#
_cell.length_a   1.000
_cell.length_b   1.000
_cell.length_c   1.000
_cell.angle_alpha   90.00
_cell.angle_beta   90.00
_cell.angle_gamma   90.00
#
_symmetry.space_group_name_H-M   'P 1'
#
loop_
_entity.id
_entity.type
_entity.pdbx_description
1 polymer ?
#
loop_
_entity_poly.entity_id
_entity_poly.type
_entity_poly.pdbx_seq_one_letter_code
_entity_poly.pdbx_strand_id
1 'polypeptide(L)'
;MNSDSLWYAITRPAYPFSQGWVGLALLLGVAVVLIGLTIATYVNSPQTTRKRLFTLVLLRVLALLVALLVVLRPSLAIEEDPKLPSLLFLVADHSESMTIRDEFNNQSRWEALKAALEKSQPILDRLRDEQNVQVELYRFASEFDDKTDKLEPTTMPNGSRTDFGTMLARFADRLQNEPMPVRGMVVLSDGADNGIRRSALTEAERFRSLGVAVDTFGVGQQTTRGDTRDIALVAITPEPSPVAIKGKLTIKLRANAPGYEGAKVNVRLSFDDKEVKIEPVTLLKTTNNEFELTVDAPATPGEIKVVAKIDPLAGEITQLNNVIETYVTVTKEGLSVLVIDRLRLEEKFIREALSSDKRIRFYESIRQTDTPPAAGNDLLGLDQRFYDVIILGNVSARRLAAGNPQVLAKIAALVRDQGVGLLMMGGEDSFGGTPGQPGSGDWAGTPIADILPVEFDVAGQVDEPIDMVPTRDGLAHYLMRLDPLLANNELLWQKLNDPANKTRLNGMTRLGRPKVDATVLARVGDPVKGPPILVGRNAVGKGRTLAFGGDSTWMWRRLGIAQRIGQPSTREGVELHRRFWKQVVLWLAHQDEIEGNAYVLPEFRRLPVRGKQTLRMGLRGKSGVELPQSEFRYQVLAPGEEPNQSKERPPERDPDGKPRVPYEPTQPGEYRVFVSAKGKDVDGSEVVGEATARFLVYPDVSEEMLRQAADHDFLGRLAGLTNGNFRLAEELPKYLEELSNRPLPGLKPKPRFIPDWKRDGTPGFLPGVLILFVALLGLEWGLRRVWGMV
;
A
#
# COMPACT_ATOMS: atom_id res chain seq x y z
N MET A 1 -8.51 -47.85 -35.25
CA MET A 1 -7.71 -49.09 -35.34
C MET A 1 -6.25 -48.67 -35.43
N ASN A 2 -5.51 -48.77 -34.33
CA ASN A 2 -4.03 -48.76 -34.24
C ASN A 2 -3.74 -49.99 -33.34
N SER A 3 -3.28 -51.15 -33.81
CA SER A 3 -1.89 -51.50 -34.20
C SER A 3 -0.90 -50.74 -33.32
N ASP A 4 -0.62 -51.20 -32.10
CA ASP A 4 0.29 -52.32 -31.86
C ASP A 4 -0.07 -53.10 -30.58
N SER A 5 -1.19 -53.83 -30.57
CA SER A 5 -1.35 -54.89 -29.57
C SER A 5 -0.36 -56.00 -29.89
N LEU A 6 0.78 -56.02 -29.20
CA LEU A 6 1.77 -57.09 -29.30
C LEU A 6 1.15 -58.37 -28.71
N TRP A 7 0.68 -59.24 -29.59
CA TRP A 7 0.23 -60.57 -29.21
C TRP A 7 1.46 -61.45 -29.01
N TYR A 8 1.64 -61.96 -27.79
CA TYR A 8 2.65 -62.98 -27.54
C TYR A 8 2.03 -64.16 -26.80
N ALA A 9 2.45 -65.36 -27.22
CA ALA A 9 2.07 -66.60 -26.57
C ALA A 9 2.90 -66.78 -25.31
N ILE A 10 2.25 -67.04 -24.17
CA ILE A 10 2.92 -67.31 -22.91
C ILE A 10 2.25 -68.50 -22.20
N THR A 11 3.07 -69.38 -21.65
CA THR A 11 2.65 -70.49 -20.80
C THR A 11 3.05 -70.19 -19.36
N ARG A 12 2.17 -70.52 -18.41
CA ARG A 12 2.43 -70.35 -16.96
C ARG A 12 2.11 -71.65 -16.26
N PRO A 13 3.04 -72.63 -16.26
CA PRO A 13 2.76 -73.95 -15.71
C PRO A 13 2.34 -73.88 -14.24
N ALA A 14 1.53 -74.82 -13.77
CA ALA A 14 1.23 -74.94 -12.34
C ALA A 14 2.46 -75.42 -11.55
N TYR A 15 2.67 -74.93 -10.32
CA TYR A 15 3.70 -75.47 -9.42
C TYR A 15 3.41 -76.94 -9.09
N PRO A 16 4.40 -77.85 -9.05
CA PRO A 16 5.85 -77.65 -9.18
C PRO A 16 6.38 -77.63 -10.64
N PHE A 17 5.53 -77.85 -11.63
CA PHE A 17 5.92 -77.92 -13.04
C PHE A 17 6.35 -76.57 -13.65
N SER A 18 6.19 -75.47 -12.91
CA SER A 18 6.72 -74.14 -13.25
C SER A 18 8.23 -73.97 -13.02
N GLN A 19 8.87 -74.92 -12.34
CA GLN A 19 10.31 -74.86 -12.03
C GLN A 19 11.16 -75.31 -13.22
N GLY A 20 11.38 -74.38 -14.16
CA GLY A 20 12.31 -74.56 -15.28
C GLY A 20 12.04 -75.80 -16.14
N TRP A 21 13.06 -76.26 -16.87
CA TRP A 21 12.97 -77.42 -17.76
C TRP A 21 12.74 -78.75 -17.02
N VAL A 22 13.12 -78.83 -15.75
CA VAL A 22 12.96 -80.02 -14.89
C VAL A 22 11.48 -80.31 -14.62
N GLY A 23 10.68 -79.27 -14.35
CA GLY A 23 9.23 -79.41 -14.18
C GLY A 23 8.54 -79.99 -15.41
N LEU A 24 8.87 -79.48 -16.60
CA LEU A 24 8.32 -79.98 -17.87
C LEU A 24 8.76 -81.42 -18.15
N ALA A 25 10.01 -81.77 -17.87
CA ALA A 25 10.52 -83.14 -18.02
C ALA A 25 9.80 -84.13 -17.09
N LEU A 26 9.54 -83.74 -15.83
CA LEU A 26 8.82 -84.57 -14.86
C LEU A 26 7.37 -84.81 -15.30
N LEU A 27 6.72 -83.78 -15.84
CA LEU A 27 5.36 -83.90 -16.35
C LEU A 27 5.28 -84.85 -17.55
N LEU A 28 6.25 -84.75 -18.48
CA LEU A 28 6.34 -85.64 -19.64
C LEU A 28 6.63 -87.07 -19.18
N GLY A 29 7.48 -87.27 -18.18
CA GLY A 29 7.72 -88.56 -17.54
C GLY A 29 6.46 -89.18 -16.94
N VAL A 30 5.64 -88.41 -16.21
CA VAL A 30 4.36 -88.88 -15.65
C VAL A 30 3.40 -89.30 -16.76
N ALA A 31 3.30 -88.53 -17.85
CA ALA A 31 2.44 -88.87 -18.98
C ALA A 31 2.88 -90.19 -19.65
N VAL A 32 4.19 -90.38 -19.87
CA VAL A 32 4.74 -91.61 -20.45
C VAL A 32 4.48 -92.82 -19.54
N VAL A 33 4.67 -92.68 -18.23
CA VAL A 33 4.38 -93.74 -17.26
C VAL A 33 2.90 -94.12 -17.26
N LEU A 34 1.99 -93.14 -17.29
CA LEU A 34 0.54 -93.39 -17.32
C LEU A 34 0.10 -94.09 -18.62
N ILE A 35 0.65 -93.70 -19.77
CA ILE A 35 0.42 -94.37 -21.05
C ILE A 35 0.99 -95.79 -21.01
N GLY A 36 2.21 -95.96 -20.52
CA GLY A 36 2.88 -97.26 -20.38
C GLY A 36 2.11 -98.22 -19.48
N LEU A 37 1.61 -97.76 -18.33
CA LEU A 37 0.71 -98.51 -17.45
C LEU A 37 -0.59 -98.89 -18.16
N THR A 38 -1.17 -97.97 -18.94
CA THR A 38 -2.40 -98.23 -19.73
C THR A 38 -2.14 -99.18 -20.92
N ILE A 39 -0.91 -99.35 -21.37
CA ILE A 39 -0.58 -100.37 -22.38
C ILE A 39 -0.32 -101.71 -21.66
N ALA A 40 0.51 -101.72 -20.63
CA ALA A 40 0.90 -102.91 -19.88
C ALA A 40 -0.28 -103.64 -19.23
N THR A 41 -1.24 -102.90 -18.69
CA THR A 41 -2.46 -103.48 -18.08
C THR A 41 -3.39 -104.14 -19.09
N TYR A 42 -3.30 -103.80 -20.38
CA TYR A 42 -4.26 -104.25 -21.40
C TYR A 42 -3.66 -105.14 -22.49
N VAL A 43 -2.32 -105.18 -22.64
CA VAL A 43 -1.63 -106.11 -23.56
C VAL A 43 -1.83 -107.58 -23.16
N ASN A 44 -2.05 -107.88 -21.88
CA ASN A 44 -2.27 -109.24 -21.36
C ASN A 44 -3.74 -109.61 -21.13
N SER A 45 -4.71 -108.78 -21.54
CA SER A 45 -6.13 -109.09 -21.34
C SER A 45 -6.72 -109.86 -22.53
N PRO A 46 -7.26 -111.08 -22.33
CA PRO A 46 -7.68 -111.99 -23.41
C PRO A 46 -8.88 -111.53 -24.24
N GLN A 47 -9.57 -110.44 -23.87
CA GLN A 47 -10.77 -109.93 -24.56
C GLN A 47 -10.54 -108.67 -25.42
N THR A 48 -9.28 -108.31 -25.69
CA THR A 48 -8.92 -107.01 -26.30
C THR A 48 -8.51 -107.13 -27.77
N THR A 49 -9.29 -106.58 -28.71
CA THR A 49 -8.89 -106.45 -30.13
C THR A 49 -7.99 -105.23 -30.33
N ARG A 50 -7.05 -105.25 -31.30
CA ARG A 50 -6.15 -104.11 -31.62
C ARG A 50 -6.89 -102.77 -31.82
N LYS A 51 -8.09 -102.80 -32.44
CA LYS A 51 -8.93 -101.60 -32.61
C LYS A 51 -9.45 -101.05 -31.27
N ARG A 52 -9.87 -101.91 -30.34
CA ARG A 52 -10.39 -101.50 -29.02
C ARG A 52 -9.27 -100.94 -28.15
N LEU A 53 -8.10 -101.57 -28.16
CA LEU A 53 -6.91 -101.06 -27.47
C LEU A 53 -6.53 -99.68 -27.99
N PHE A 54 -6.53 -99.48 -29.32
CA PHE A 54 -6.26 -98.18 -29.92
C PHE A 54 -7.27 -97.11 -29.48
N THR A 55 -8.57 -97.43 -29.45
CA THR A 55 -9.60 -96.48 -28.97
C THR A 55 -9.39 -96.08 -27.51
N LEU A 56 -9.07 -97.04 -26.62
CA LEU A 56 -8.81 -96.75 -25.20
C LEU A 56 -7.55 -95.90 -25.04
N VAL A 57 -6.45 -96.25 -25.72
CA VAL A 57 -5.21 -95.48 -25.70
C VAL A 57 -5.44 -94.08 -26.26
N LEU A 58 -6.21 -93.93 -27.34
CA LEU A 58 -6.54 -92.62 -27.92
C LEU A 58 -7.34 -91.74 -26.94
N LEU A 59 -8.38 -92.29 -26.28
CA LEU A 59 -9.14 -91.57 -25.25
C LEU A 59 -8.26 -91.19 -24.06
N ARG A 60 -7.33 -92.07 -23.66
CA ARG A 60 -6.36 -91.82 -22.60
C ARG A 60 -5.40 -90.69 -22.96
N VAL A 61 -4.86 -90.72 -24.17
CA VAL A 61 -3.97 -89.68 -24.70
C VAL A 61 -4.71 -88.35 -24.80
N LEU A 62 -5.97 -88.35 -25.25
CA LEU A 62 -6.81 -87.14 -25.28
C LEU A 62 -7.07 -86.59 -23.88
N ALA A 63 -7.39 -87.44 -22.90
CA ALA A 63 -7.57 -87.02 -21.50
C ALA A 63 -6.28 -86.45 -20.90
N LEU A 64 -5.14 -87.09 -21.17
CA LEU A 64 -3.81 -86.60 -20.77
C LEU A 64 -3.46 -85.27 -21.46
N LEU A 65 -3.84 -85.08 -22.72
CA LEU A 65 -3.63 -83.83 -23.44
C LEU A 65 -4.47 -82.70 -22.83
N VAL A 66 -5.72 -82.97 -22.46
CA VAL A 66 -6.55 -82.00 -21.72
C VAL A 66 -5.93 -81.66 -20.36
N ALA A 67 -5.47 -82.66 -19.60
CA ALA A 67 -4.78 -82.43 -18.33
C ALA A 67 -3.47 -81.62 -18.52
N LEU A 68 -2.71 -81.92 -19.58
CA LEU A 68 -1.50 -81.19 -19.95
C LEU A 68 -1.80 -79.72 -20.24
N LEU A 69 -2.86 -79.41 -21.00
CA LEU A 69 -3.29 -78.03 -21.27
C LEU A 69 -3.64 -77.28 -19.98
N VAL A 70 -4.33 -77.93 -19.04
CA VAL A 70 -4.67 -77.35 -17.72
C VAL A 70 -3.42 -77.05 -16.89
N VAL A 71 -2.40 -77.90 -16.98
CA VAL A 71 -1.14 -77.70 -16.25
C VAL A 71 -0.27 -76.64 -16.91
N LEU A 72 -0.14 -76.64 -18.24
CA LEU A 72 0.68 -75.68 -19.00
C LEU A 72 0.08 -74.27 -19.04
N ARG A 73 -1.25 -74.17 -18.95
CA ARG A 73 -2.01 -72.90 -18.98
C ARG A 73 -1.58 -71.99 -20.14
N PRO A 74 -1.67 -72.44 -21.40
CA PRO A 74 -1.33 -71.61 -22.55
C PRO A 74 -2.29 -70.44 -22.66
N SER A 75 -1.76 -69.23 -22.79
CA SER A 75 -2.55 -68.00 -22.95
C SER A 75 -1.93 -67.08 -23.98
N LEU A 76 -2.77 -66.37 -24.71
CA LEU A 76 -2.38 -65.21 -25.51
C LEU A 76 -2.43 -63.99 -24.59
N ALA A 77 -1.30 -63.31 -24.44
CA ALA A 77 -1.22 -62.06 -23.70
C ALA A 77 -1.47 -60.89 -24.64
N ILE A 78 -2.35 -59.97 -24.24
CA ILE A 78 -2.61 -58.68 -24.88
C ILE A 78 -2.12 -57.63 -23.90
N GLU A 79 -1.17 -56.79 -24.30
CA GLU A 79 -0.82 -55.60 -23.53
C GLU A 79 -1.95 -54.57 -23.67
N GLU A 80 -2.68 -54.34 -22.57
CA GLU A 80 -3.64 -53.24 -22.46
C GLU A 80 -3.03 -52.17 -21.54
N ASP A 81 -3.04 -50.92 -21.99
CA ASP A 81 -2.68 -49.78 -21.15
C ASP A 81 -3.77 -49.58 -20.09
N PRO A 82 -3.44 -49.69 -18.79
CA PRO A 82 -4.43 -49.50 -17.73
C PRO A 82 -4.92 -48.05 -17.73
N LYS A 83 -6.22 -47.86 -18.00
CA LYS A 83 -6.93 -46.57 -17.87
C LYS A 83 -7.20 -46.27 -16.39
N LEU A 84 -6.20 -45.73 -15.70
CA LEU A 84 -6.37 -45.30 -14.31
C LEU A 84 -7.07 -43.93 -14.23
N PRO A 85 -7.94 -43.71 -13.23
CA PRO A 85 -8.44 -42.38 -12.92
C PRO A 85 -7.26 -41.42 -12.73
N SER A 86 -7.28 -40.29 -13.42
CA SER A 86 -6.21 -39.29 -13.35
C SER A 86 -6.78 -37.89 -13.41
N LEU A 87 -6.02 -36.90 -12.91
CA LEU A 87 -6.48 -35.53 -12.76
C LEU A 87 -5.73 -34.60 -13.72
N LEU A 88 -6.45 -33.69 -14.38
CA LEU A 88 -5.90 -32.61 -15.19
C LEU A 88 -6.43 -31.28 -14.65
N PHE A 89 -5.51 -30.39 -14.27
CA PHE A 89 -5.86 -29.04 -13.86
C PHE A 89 -5.84 -28.11 -15.07
N LEU A 90 -6.91 -27.33 -15.25
CA LEU A 90 -6.95 -26.25 -16.22
C LEU A 90 -7.28 -24.95 -15.50
N VAL A 91 -6.39 -23.98 -15.61
CA VAL A 91 -6.41 -22.75 -14.82
C VAL A 91 -6.40 -21.56 -15.77
N ALA A 92 -7.43 -20.72 -15.70
CA ALA A 92 -7.61 -19.55 -16.54
C ALA A 92 -7.36 -18.26 -15.76
N ASP A 93 -6.59 -17.35 -16.34
CA ASP A 93 -6.38 -16.02 -15.81
C ASP A 93 -7.62 -15.16 -16.02
N HIS A 94 -8.12 -14.53 -14.95
CA HIS A 94 -9.27 -13.61 -15.01
C HIS A 94 -8.89 -12.20 -14.52
N SER A 95 -7.62 -11.85 -14.62
CA SER A 95 -7.14 -10.50 -14.39
C SER A 95 -7.73 -9.49 -15.38
N GLU A 96 -7.71 -8.20 -15.02
CA GLU A 96 -8.27 -7.12 -15.84
C GLU A 96 -7.57 -6.96 -17.21
N SER A 97 -6.29 -7.32 -17.32
CA SER A 97 -5.56 -7.33 -18.60
C SER A 97 -6.19 -8.27 -19.63
N MET A 98 -6.93 -9.29 -19.18
CA MET A 98 -7.68 -10.17 -20.06
C MET A 98 -8.87 -9.48 -20.77
N THR A 99 -9.25 -8.26 -20.36
CA THR A 99 -10.23 -7.42 -21.08
C THR A 99 -9.64 -6.71 -22.30
N ILE A 100 -8.32 -6.64 -22.42
CA ILE A 100 -7.64 -5.93 -23.51
C ILE A 100 -8.00 -6.58 -24.85
N ARG A 101 -8.28 -5.74 -25.85
CA ARG A 101 -8.74 -6.14 -27.18
C ARG A 101 -7.61 -6.12 -28.20
N ASP A 102 -6.67 -7.03 -28.04
CA ASP A 102 -5.50 -7.16 -28.90
C ASP A 102 -5.43 -8.51 -29.63
N GLU A 103 -6.48 -9.33 -29.53
CA GLU A 103 -6.60 -10.56 -30.31
C GLU A 103 -7.12 -10.32 -31.73
N PHE A 104 -7.02 -11.35 -32.57
CA PHE A 104 -7.50 -11.30 -33.94
C PHE A 104 -8.99 -10.86 -34.00
N ASN A 105 -9.35 -10.01 -34.97
CA ASN A 105 -10.66 -9.36 -35.07
C ASN A 105 -11.06 -8.44 -33.88
N ASN A 106 -10.10 -7.85 -33.16
CA ASN A 106 -10.37 -6.91 -32.06
C ASN A 106 -11.20 -7.55 -30.92
N GLN A 107 -11.03 -8.86 -30.73
CA GLN A 107 -11.60 -9.61 -29.63
C GLN A 107 -10.78 -9.36 -28.36
N SER A 108 -11.40 -9.48 -27.20
CA SER A 108 -10.67 -9.47 -25.93
C SER A 108 -9.90 -10.78 -25.73
N ARG A 109 -8.78 -10.75 -25.00
CA ARG A 109 -8.03 -11.96 -24.60
C ARG A 109 -8.91 -12.99 -23.92
N TRP A 110 -9.84 -12.53 -23.07
CA TRP A 110 -10.83 -13.38 -22.40
C TRP A 110 -11.81 -14.04 -23.37
N GLU A 111 -12.28 -13.33 -24.39
CA GLU A 111 -13.12 -13.91 -25.45
C GLU A 111 -12.38 -15.00 -26.23
N ALA A 112 -11.12 -14.76 -26.58
CA ALA A 112 -10.28 -15.77 -27.25
C ALA A 112 -10.06 -17.01 -26.38
N LEU A 113 -9.79 -16.81 -25.08
CA LEU A 113 -9.68 -17.89 -24.10
C LEU A 113 -10.98 -18.71 -24.01
N LYS A 114 -12.14 -18.05 -23.88
CA LYS A 114 -13.44 -18.76 -23.87
C LYS A 114 -13.67 -19.55 -25.14
N ALA A 115 -13.40 -18.96 -26.30
CA ALA A 115 -13.54 -19.65 -27.58
C ALA A 115 -12.64 -20.88 -27.69
N ALA A 116 -11.42 -20.82 -27.17
CA ALA A 116 -10.51 -21.97 -27.12
C ALA A 116 -11.02 -23.08 -26.19
N LEU A 117 -11.58 -22.73 -25.03
CA LEU A 117 -12.19 -23.68 -24.11
C LEU A 117 -13.46 -24.32 -24.69
N GLU A 118 -14.34 -23.53 -25.30
CA GLU A 118 -15.57 -24.02 -25.94
C GLU A 118 -15.26 -25.00 -27.08
N LYS A 119 -14.28 -24.67 -27.94
CA LYS A 119 -13.79 -25.59 -28.99
C LYS A 119 -13.20 -26.89 -28.41
N SER A 120 -12.63 -26.81 -27.21
CA SER A 120 -12.00 -27.95 -26.53
C SER A 120 -12.99 -28.83 -25.76
N GLN A 121 -14.19 -28.35 -25.47
CA GLN A 121 -15.19 -29.05 -24.64
C GLN A 121 -15.48 -30.49 -25.11
N PRO A 122 -15.69 -30.78 -26.42
CA PRO A 122 -15.90 -32.15 -26.88
C PRO A 122 -14.70 -33.08 -26.63
N ILE A 123 -13.47 -32.53 -26.65
CA ILE A 123 -12.23 -33.28 -26.41
C ILE A 123 -12.08 -33.57 -24.91
N LEU A 124 -12.43 -32.60 -24.06
CA LEU A 124 -12.44 -32.78 -22.60
C LEU A 124 -13.47 -33.83 -22.17
N ASP A 125 -14.67 -33.83 -22.76
CA ASP A 125 -15.68 -34.85 -22.52
C ASP A 125 -15.17 -36.25 -22.94
N ARG A 126 -14.47 -36.33 -24.08
CA ARG A 126 -13.83 -37.57 -24.52
C ARG A 126 -12.74 -38.06 -23.56
N LEU A 127 -11.91 -37.16 -23.05
CA LEU A 127 -10.89 -37.48 -22.05
C LEU A 127 -11.51 -38.03 -20.75
N ARG A 128 -12.63 -37.45 -20.31
CA ARG A 128 -13.39 -37.96 -19.16
C ARG A 128 -13.95 -39.36 -19.45
N ASP A 129 -14.66 -39.52 -20.56
CA ASP A 129 -15.46 -40.71 -20.83
C ASP A 129 -14.61 -41.90 -21.32
N GLU A 130 -13.58 -41.65 -22.15
CA GLU A 130 -12.76 -42.71 -22.74
C GLU A 130 -11.48 -43.01 -21.94
N GLN A 131 -10.89 -42.01 -21.27
CA GLN A 131 -9.57 -42.10 -20.60
C GLN A 131 -9.66 -41.94 -19.07
N ASN A 132 -10.86 -41.75 -18.52
CA ASN A 132 -11.11 -41.54 -17.09
C ASN A 132 -10.28 -40.38 -16.49
N VAL A 133 -10.13 -39.30 -17.27
CA VAL A 133 -9.44 -38.09 -16.84
C VAL A 133 -10.45 -37.13 -16.24
N GLN A 134 -10.34 -36.87 -14.95
CA GLN A 134 -11.09 -35.81 -14.30
C GLN A 134 -10.43 -34.48 -14.63
N VAL A 135 -11.20 -33.56 -15.22
CA VAL A 135 -10.74 -32.21 -15.55
C VAL A 135 -11.34 -31.24 -14.56
N GLU A 136 -10.50 -30.44 -13.90
CA GLU A 136 -10.95 -29.40 -13.00
C GLU A 136 -10.56 -28.02 -13.52
N LEU A 137 -11.57 -27.17 -13.70
CA LEU A 137 -11.46 -25.82 -14.24
C LEU A 137 -11.40 -24.80 -13.09
N TYR A 138 -10.37 -23.95 -13.10
CA TYR A 138 -10.12 -22.92 -12.10
C TYR A 138 -9.90 -21.57 -12.73
N ARG A 139 -10.13 -20.50 -11.96
CA ARG A 139 -9.75 -19.14 -12.30
C ARG A 139 -8.75 -18.60 -11.28
N PHE A 140 -7.82 -17.74 -11.69
CA PHE A 140 -6.89 -17.09 -10.76
C PHE A 140 -6.63 -15.64 -11.13
N ALA A 141 -6.30 -14.82 -10.13
CA ALA A 141 -5.90 -13.42 -10.28
C ALA A 141 -5.03 -13.01 -9.07
N SER A 142 -5.48 -12.06 -8.24
CA SER A 142 -4.69 -11.46 -7.15
C SER A 142 -4.55 -12.37 -5.92
N GLU A 143 -5.57 -13.19 -5.68
CA GLU A 143 -5.63 -14.24 -4.66
C GLU A 143 -6.18 -15.52 -5.32
N PHE A 144 -5.85 -16.67 -4.75
CA PHE A 144 -6.30 -17.97 -5.25
C PHE A 144 -6.55 -18.95 -4.11
N ASP A 145 -7.73 -19.57 -4.11
CA ASP A 145 -8.14 -20.67 -3.26
C ASP A 145 -8.78 -21.79 -4.12
N ASP A 146 -8.20 -22.99 -4.04
CA ASP A 146 -8.58 -24.16 -4.84
C ASP A 146 -9.98 -24.72 -4.49
N LYS A 147 -10.65 -24.18 -3.45
CA LYS A 147 -12.01 -24.57 -3.09
C LYS A 147 -13.06 -23.62 -3.64
N THR A 148 -12.76 -22.32 -3.75
CA THR A 148 -13.75 -21.29 -4.13
C THR A 148 -13.57 -20.78 -5.55
N ASP A 149 -12.35 -20.81 -6.10
CA ASP A 149 -12.04 -20.19 -7.38
C ASP A 149 -12.20 -21.13 -8.58
N LYS A 150 -13.35 -21.81 -8.65
CA LYS A 150 -13.78 -22.57 -9.83
C LYS A 150 -14.11 -21.62 -10.98
N LEU A 151 -13.81 -22.05 -12.21
CA LEU A 151 -14.16 -21.30 -13.41
C LEU A 151 -15.60 -21.60 -13.81
N GLU A 152 -16.46 -20.58 -13.77
CA GLU A 152 -17.87 -20.67 -14.17
C GLU A 152 -18.09 -19.96 -15.51
N PRO A 153 -19.08 -20.37 -16.33
CA PRO A 153 -19.34 -19.73 -17.63
C PRO A 153 -19.61 -18.22 -17.54
N THR A 154 -20.20 -17.78 -16.42
CA THR A 154 -20.53 -16.38 -16.11
C THR A 154 -19.39 -15.55 -15.55
N THR A 155 -18.18 -16.14 -15.39
CA THR A 155 -17.02 -15.39 -14.90
C THR A 155 -16.63 -14.27 -15.87
N MET A 156 -16.39 -13.09 -15.30
CA MET A 156 -15.86 -11.92 -15.98
C MET A 156 -14.44 -11.63 -15.47
N PRO A 157 -13.54 -11.12 -16.34
CA PRO A 157 -12.17 -10.80 -15.97
C PRO A 157 -12.14 -9.45 -15.24
N ASN A 158 -11.99 -9.50 -13.92
CA ASN A 158 -12.02 -8.33 -13.03
C ASN A 158 -10.99 -8.43 -11.89
N GLY A 159 -10.00 -9.30 -12.02
CA GLY A 159 -8.93 -9.44 -11.07
C GLY A 159 -7.93 -8.29 -11.17
N SER A 160 -7.63 -7.61 -10.06
CA SER A 160 -6.74 -6.44 -10.06
C SER A 160 -5.25 -6.77 -10.28
N ARG A 161 -4.90 -8.05 -10.40
CA ARG A 161 -3.51 -8.54 -10.45
C ARG A 161 -3.45 -9.98 -10.94
N THR A 162 -2.34 -10.40 -11.53
CA THR A 162 -2.03 -11.78 -11.93
C THR A 162 -0.91 -12.36 -11.05
N ASP A 163 -1.26 -13.18 -10.04
CA ASP A 163 -0.31 -13.76 -9.08
C ASP A 163 -0.08 -15.26 -9.33
N PHE A 164 0.86 -15.59 -10.22
CA PHE A 164 1.20 -16.98 -10.53
C PHE A 164 1.83 -17.70 -9.33
N GLY A 165 2.65 -17.00 -8.54
CA GLY A 165 3.34 -17.58 -7.40
C GLY A 165 2.40 -18.12 -6.32
N THR A 166 1.35 -17.36 -6.00
CA THR A 166 0.33 -17.80 -5.03
C THR A 166 -0.49 -18.98 -5.58
N MET A 167 -0.88 -18.92 -6.85
CA MET A 167 -1.62 -20.02 -7.51
C MET A 167 -0.81 -21.32 -7.50
N LEU A 168 0.44 -21.28 -7.96
CA LEU A 168 1.32 -22.45 -7.98
C LEU A 168 1.56 -22.98 -6.57
N ALA A 169 1.89 -22.14 -5.61
CA ALA A 169 2.11 -22.58 -4.23
C ALA A 169 0.92 -23.39 -3.67
N ARG A 170 -0.31 -22.92 -3.90
CA ARG A 170 -1.54 -23.59 -3.45
C ARG A 170 -1.73 -24.94 -4.12
N PHE A 171 -1.56 -25.02 -5.43
CA PHE A 171 -1.63 -26.30 -6.13
C PHE A 171 -0.52 -27.25 -5.73
N ALA A 172 0.72 -26.77 -5.52
CA ALA A 172 1.81 -27.61 -5.05
C ALA A 172 1.53 -28.20 -3.64
N ASP A 173 0.88 -27.45 -2.75
CA ASP A 173 0.44 -27.95 -1.45
C ASP A 173 -0.66 -29.00 -1.58
N ARG A 174 -1.60 -28.81 -2.52
CA ARG A 174 -2.63 -29.81 -2.83
C ARG A 174 -2.05 -31.09 -3.42
N LEU A 175 -1.14 -30.96 -4.39
CA LEU A 175 -0.49 -32.07 -5.09
C LEU A 175 0.20 -33.04 -4.13
N GLN A 176 0.76 -32.55 -3.02
CA GLN A 176 1.38 -33.40 -1.99
C GLN A 176 0.40 -34.35 -1.29
N ASN A 177 -0.89 -33.99 -1.26
CA ASN A 177 -1.94 -34.74 -0.58
C ASN A 177 -2.95 -35.35 -1.56
N GLU A 178 -2.72 -35.25 -2.88
CA GLU A 178 -3.64 -35.71 -3.91
C GLU A 178 -3.48 -37.23 -4.13
N PRO A 179 -4.50 -38.05 -3.84
CA PRO A 179 -4.41 -39.50 -4.01
C PRO A 179 -4.44 -39.95 -5.48
N MET A 180 -4.92 -39.10 -6.40
CA MET A 180 -4.99 -39.40 -7.82
C MET A 180 -3.72 -38.94 -8.56
N PRO A 181 -3.22 -39.73 -9.53
CA PRO A 181 -2.11 -39.30 -10.37
C PRO A 181 -2.51 -38.08 -11.22
N VAL A 182 -1.70 -37.03 -11.17
CA VAL A 182 -1.93 -35.79 -11.93
C VAL A 182 -1.20 -35.86 -13.26
N ARG A 183 -1.93 -35.67 -14.37
CA ARG A 183 -1.38 -35.67 -15.74
C ARG A 183 -0.57 -34.41 -16.05
N GLY A 184 -0.93 -33.29 -15.44
CA GLY A 184 -0.31 -31.99 -15.67
C GLY A 184 -1.22 -30.86 -15.23
N MET A 185 -0.75 -29.63 -15.44
CA MET A 185 -1.52 -28.41 -15.27
C MET A 185 -1.42 -27.58 -16.55
N VAL A 186 -2.56 -27.11 -17.03
CA VAL A 186 -2.68 -26.22 -18.18
C VAL A 186 -3.02 -24.83 -17.66
N VAL A 187 -2.21 -23.83 -17.97
CA VAL A 187 -2.44 -22.44 -17.56
C VAL A 187 -2.69 -21.57 -18.78
N LEU A 188 -3.82 -20.87 -18.82
CA LEU A 188 -4.16 -19.91 -19.88
C LEU A 188 -4.07 -18.49 -19.32
N SER A 189 -3.19 -17.66 -19.87
CA SER A 189 -2.93 -16.30 -19.40
C SER A 189 -2.17 -15.50 -20.47
N ASP A 190 -2.12 -14.19 -20.31
CA ASP A 190 -1.22 -13.31 -21.06
C ASP A 190 0.22 -13.29 -20.49
N GLY A 191 0.44 -13.87 -19.31
CA GLY A 191 1.76 -14.02 -18.68
C GLY A 191 2.24 -12.82 -17.88
N ALA A 192 1.42 -11.78 -17.68
CA ALA A 192 1.82 -10.54 -17.01
C ALA A 192 1.95 -10.67 -15.47
N ASP A 193 2.80 -11.58 -14.97
CA ASP A 193 2.99 -11.81 -13.53
C ASP A 193 3.45 -10.56 -12.78
N ASN A 194 2.66 -10.16 -11.78
CA ASN A 194 2.90 -9.06 -10.85
C ASN A 194 2.56 -9.48 -9.40
N GLY A 195 2.54 -10.78 -9.13
CA GLY A 195 2.48 -11.33 -7.78
C GLY A 195 3.70 -10.92 -6.94
N ILE A 196 3.47 -10.43 -5.72
CA ILE A 196 4.54 -9.99 -4.80
C ILE A 196 4.78 -10.95 -3.63
N ARG A 197 3.85 -11.89 -3.39
CA ARG A 197 3.88 -12.75 -2.20
C ARG A 197 4.90 -13.87 -2.33
N ARG A 198 5.01 -14.46 -3.52
CA ARG A 198 5.87 -15.60 -3.83
C ARG A 198 6.40 -15.50 -5.25
N SER A 199 7.62 -15.99 -5.47
CA SER A 199 8.22 -16.08 -6.81
C SER A 199 7.60 -17.23 -7.60
N ALA A 200 6.98 -16.93 -8.74
CA ALA A 200 6.39 -17.93 -9.62
C ALA A 200 7.42 -18.95 -10.14
N LEU A 201 8.63 -18.50 -10.49
CA LEU A 201 9.69 -19.38 -10.99
C LEU A 201 10.18 -20.36 -9.92
N THR A 202 10.25 -19.94 -8.66
CA THR A 202 10.63 -20.82 -7.55
C THR A 202 9.58 -21.88 -7.27
N GLU A 203 8.29 -21.53 -7.35
CA GLU A 203 7.21 -22.52 -7.20
C GLU A 203 7.12 -23.46 -8.42
N ALA A 204 7.49 -23.00 -9.62
CA ALA A 204 7.62 -23.86 -10.79
C ALA A 204 8.71 -24.94 -10.62
N GLU A 205 9.86 -24.61 -10.01
CA GLU A 205 10.87 -25.61 -9.66
C GLU A 205 10.32 -26.66 -8.68
N ARG A 206 9.44 -26.24 -7.75
CA ARG A 206 8.75 -27.17 -6.85
C ARG A 206 7.81 -28.10 -7.61
N PHE A 207 7.07 -27.62 -8.61
CA PHE A 207 6.26 -28.48 -9.48
C PHE A 207 7.10 -29.54 -10.22
N ARG A 208 8.28 -29.14 -10.70
CA ARG A 208 9.23 -30.08 -11.33
C ARG A 208 9.62 -31.20 -10.37
N SER A 209 9.89 -30.87 -9.10
CA SER A 209 10.23 -31.88 -8.07
C SER A 209 9.08 -32.85 -7.77
N LEU A 210 7.83 -32.41 -7.97
CA LEU A 210 6.62 -33.23 -7.84
C LEU A 210 6.30 -34.05 -9.11
N GLY A 211 7.07 -33.88 -10.19
CA GLY A 211 6.87 -34.61 -11.45
C GLY A 211 5.65 -34.17 -12.26
N VAL A 212 5.09 -32.98 -11.97
CA VAL A 212 3.91 -32.43 -12.66
C VAL A 212 4.36 -31.34 -13.62
N ALA A 213 4.10 -31.52 -14.91
CA ALA A 213 4.39 -30.53 -15.94
C ALA A 213 3.32 -29.44 -15.98
N VAL A 214 3.76 -28.19 -16.19
CA VAL A 214 2.90 -27.02 -16.38
C VAL A 214 3.02 -26.57 -17.83
N ASP A 215 2.01 -26.85 -18.65
CA ASP A 215 1.90 -26.32 -20.01
C ASP A 215 1.19 -24.96 -19.96
N THR A 216 1.77 -23.96 -20.62
CA THR A 216 1.24 -22.59 -20.63
C THR A 216 0.71 -22.22 -22.01
N PHE A 217 -0.44 -21.55 -22.05
CA PHE A 217 -1.12 -21.11 -23.25
C PHE A 217 -1.28 -19.59 -23.23
N GLY A 218 -0.54 -18.92 -24.11
CA GLY A 218 -0.53 -17.46 -24.24
C GLY A 218 -1.77 -16.94 -24.97
N VAL A 219 -2.32 -15.84 -24.45
CA VAL A 219 -3.26 -14.95 -25.13
C VAL A 219 -2.71 -13.52 -25.16
N GLY A 220 -3.12 -12.75 -26.16
CA GLY A 220 -2.64 -11.40 -26.41
C GLY A 220 -1.43 -11.35 -27.33
N GLN A 221 -1.14 -10.16 -27.85
CA GLN A 221 0.01 -9.93 -28.73
C GLN A 221 1.25 -9.59 -27.91
N GLN A 222 2.37 -10.25 -28.23
CA GLN A 222 3.71 -9.83 -27.81
C GLN A 222 4.13 -8.61 -28.62
N THR A 223 3.56 -7.44 -28.38
CA THR A 223 4.31 -6.21 -28.71
C THR A 223 5.55 -6.24 -27.81
N THR A 224 6.65 -6.74 -28.38
CA THR A 224 7.76 -7.35 -27.66
C THR A 224 8.43 -6.32 -26.75
N ARG A 225 8.75 -6.71 -25.50
CA ARG A 225 9.37 -5.91 -24.43
C ARG A 225 10.61 -5.08 -24.83
N GLY A 226 11.23 -5.35 -25.97
CA GLY A 226 12.36 -4.57 -26.50
C GLY A 226 11.96 -3.29 -27.23
N ASP A 227 10.73 -3.21 -27.75
CA ASP A 227 10.21 -2.07 -28.53
C ASP A 227 9.02 -1.37 -27.87
N THR A 228 8.55 -1.85 -26.70
CA THR A 228 7.53 -1.16 -25.91
C THR A 228 8.09 0.15 -25.39
N ARG A 229 7.65 1.24 -26.02
CA ARG A 229 7.95 2.61 -25.65
C ARG A 229 6.75 3.15 -24.90
N ASP A 230 6.89 3.45 -23.62
CA ASP A 230 5.80 4.01 -22.84
C ASP A 230 6.36 4.89 -21.71
N ILE A 231 5.57 5.85 -21.24
CA ILE A 231 5.90 6.68 -20.09
C ILE A 231 4.72 6.63 -19.13
N ALA A 232 5.00 6.40 -17.85
CA ALA A 232 3.95 6.33 -16.83
C ALA A 232 4.38 7.05 -15.55
N LEU A 233 3.62 8.04 -15.11
CA LEU A 233 3.75 8.63 -13.79
C LEU A 233 3.11 7.69 -12.74
N VAL A 234 3.93 7.13 -11.85
CA VAL A 234 3.50 6.13 -10.86
C VAL A 234 3.30 6.72 -9.46
N ALA A 235 3.96 7.83 -9.13
CA ALA A 235 3.80 8.47 -7.83
C ALA A 235 3.96 10.00 -7.90
N ILE A 236 3.22 10.69 -7.03
CA ILE A 236 3.30 12.12 -6.80
C ILE A 236 3.21 12.40 -5.30
N THR A 237 4.21 13.10 -4.75
CA THR A 237 4.29 13.41 -3.33
C THR A 237 4.61 14.89 -3.13
N PRO A 238 3.65 15.71 -2.64
CA PRO A 238 3.90 17.09 -2.25
C PRO A 238 4.51 17.18 -0.85
N GLU A 239 5.63 17.90 -0.71
CA GLU A 239 6.29 18.17 0.56
C GLU A 239 6.65 19.67 0.68
N PRO A 240 6.28 20.36 1.78
CA PRO A 240 5.42 19.92 2.88
C PRO A 240 3.93 19.89 2.48
N SER A 241 3.13 19.08 3.17
CA SER A 241 1.66 19.09 3.09
C SER A 241 1.09 18.93 4.51
N PRO A 242 0.44 19.95 5.10
CA PRO A 242 0.06 21.24 4.51
C PRO A 242 1.24 22.18 4.24
N VAL A 243 1.06 23.14 3.32
CA VAL A 243 2.03 24.19 2.96
C VAL A 243 1.45 25.58 3.23
N ALA A 244 2.26 26.51 3.73
CA ALA A 244 1.82 27.89 3.96
C ALA A 244 1.66 28.66 2.64
N ILE A 245 0.75 29.64 2.58
CA ILE A 245 0.66 30.62 1.48
C ILE A 245 2.05 31.22 1.20
N LYS A 246 2.44 31.28 -0.07
CA LYS A 246 3.77 31.76 -0.52
C LYS A 246 4.96 30.97 0.06
N GLY A 247 4.72 29.83 0.70
CA GLY A 247 5.77 28.89 1.10
C GLY A 247 6.33 28.15 -0.11
N LYS A 248 7.50 27.52 0.04
CA LYS A 248 8.05 26.63 -0.99
C LYS A 248 7.37 25.26 -0.90
N LEU A 249 6.89 24.77 -2.04
CA LEU A 249 6.30 23.45 -2.21
C LEU A 249 7.17 22.65 -3.19
N THR A 250 7.66 21.49 -2.76
CA THR A 250 8.41 20.56 -3.59
C THR A 250 7.53 19.38 -3.94
N ILE A 251 7.36 19.12 -5.24
CA ILE A 251 6.62 17.97 -5.77
C ILE A 251 7.62 16.92 -6.20
N LYS A 252 7.67 15.80 -5.49
CA LYS A 252 8.45 14.62 -5.87
C LYS A 252 7.61 13.75 -6.80
N LEU A 253 8.15 13.42 -7.96
CA LEU A 253 7.50 12.57 -8.95
C LEU A 253 8.32 11.31 -9.17
N ARG A 254 7.63 10.21 -9.47
CA ARG A 254 8.25 8.96 -9.92
C ARG A 254 7.63 8.53 -11.24
N ALA A 255 8.48 8.19 -12.21
CA ALA A 255 8.06 7.74 -13.53
C ALA A 255 8.76 6.44 -13.97
N ASN A 256 8.01 5.59 -14.66
CA ASN A 256 8.54 4.48 -15.45
C ASN A 256 8.58 4.89 -16.92
N ALA A 257 9.63 4.50 -17.63
CA ALA A 257 9.90 4.94 -19.00
C ALA A 257 10.60 3.85 -19.84
N PRO A 258 10.02 2.64 -19.96
CA PRO A 258 10.60 1.61 -20.81
C PRO A 258 10.73 2.10 -22.26
N GLY A 259 11.92 1.91 -22.85
CA GLY A 259 12.20 2.28 -24.24
C GLY A 259 12.48 3.76 -24.48
N TYR A 260 12.54 4.58 -23.41
CA TYR A 260 12.86 6.01 -23.45
C TYR A 260 14.04 6.38 -22.54
N GLU A 261 14.95 5.44 -22.29
CA GLU A 261 16.16 5.71 -21.51
C GLU A 261 17.03 6.78 -22.17
N GLY A 262 17.43 7.79 -21.40
CA GLY A 262 18.16 8.96 -21.88
C GLY A 262 17.30 10.02 -22.57
N ALA A 263 16.00 9.80 -22.76
CA ALA A 263 15.11 10.79 -23.38
C ALA A 263 14.92 12.01 -22.46
N LYS A 264 14.87 13.21 -23.06
CA LYS A 264 14.53 14.45 -22.37
C LYS A 264 13.05 14.75 -22.59
N VAL A 265 12.30 14.88 -21.50
CA VAL A 265 10.87 15.18 -21.51
C VAL A 265 10.58 16.42 -20.69
N ASN A 266 9.53 17.16 -21.03
CA ASN A 266 9.07 18.27 -20.21
C ASN A 266 8.01 17.79 -19.24
N VAL A 267 8.23 18.09 -17.96
CA VAL A 267 7.25 17.86 -16.90
C VAL A 267 6.55 19.19 -16.63
N ARG A 268 5.22 19.21 -16.83
CA ARG A 268 4.35 20.35 -16.58
C ARG A 268 3.63 20.15 -15.26
N LEU A 269 3.72 21.13 -14.38
CA LEU A 269 3.01 21.18 -13.10
C LEU A 269 1.93 22.25 -13.15
N SER A 270 0.69 21.87 -12.81
CA SER A 270 -0.46 22.78 -12.76
C SER A 270 -1.14 22.75 -11.39
N PHE A 271 -1.65 23.91 -10.97
CA PHE A 271 -2.48 24.09 -9.77
C PHE A 271 -3.87 24.56 -10.20
N ASP A 272 -4.92 23.82 -9.86
CA ASP A 272 -6.32 24.09 -10.25
C ASP A 272 -6.43 24.45 -11.74
N ASP A 273 -5.87 23.58 -12.60
CA ASP A 273 -5.82 23.72 -14.07
C ASP A 273 -4.99 24.89 -14.62
N LYS A 274 -4.29 25.65 -13.76
CA LYS A 274 -3.33 26.69 -14.16
C LYS A 274 -1.91 26.17 -14.13
N GLU A 275 -1.23 26.17 -15.27
CA GLU A 275 0.18 25.79 -15.36
C GLU A 275 1.07 26.74 -14.55
N VAL A 276 1.94 26.18 -13.70
CA VAL A 276 2.79 26.92 -12.74
C VAL A 276 4.27 26.75 -13.05
N LYS A 277 4.68 25.57 -13.55
CA LYS A 277 6.07 25.30 -13.90
C LYS A 277 6.17 24.28 -15.02
N ILE A 278 7.12 24.50 -15.92
CA ILE A 278 7.60 23.50 -16.89
C ILE A 278 9.07 23.25 -16.58
N GLU A 279 9.45 22.00 -16.38
CA GLU A 279 10.83 21.62 -16.08
C GLU A 279 11.28 20.47 -16.99
N PRO A 280 12.37 20.63 -17.75
CA PRO A 280 12.92 19.54 -18.57
C PRO A 280 13.64 18.53 -17.68
N VAL A 281 13.26 17.26 -17.79
CA VAL A 281 13.82 16.13 -17.03
C VAL A 281 14.36 15.08 -17.99
N THR A 282 15.45 14.42 -17.61
CA THR A 282 16.01 13.29 -18.38
C THR A 282 15.63 11.97 -17.69
N LEU A 283 15.03 11.04 -18.44
CA LEU A 283 14.61 9.73 -17.95
C LEU A 283 15.80 8.76 -18.04
N LEU A 284 16.58 8.62 -16.98
CA LEU A 284 17.84 7.86 -17.00
C LEU A 284 17.67 6.33 -16.91
N LYS A 285 16.52 5.87 -16.41
CA LYS A 285 16.24 4.46 -16.10
C LYS A 285 14.97 4.00 -16.80
N THR A 286 14.84 2.70 -17.04
CA THR A 286 13.59 2.06 -17.51
C THR A 286 12.46 2.20 -16.47
N THR A 287 12.79 2.12 -15.18
CA THR A 287 11.84 2.21 -14.07
C THR A 287 12.36 3.08 -12.93
N ASN A 288 11.45 3.62 -12.12
CA ASN A 288 11.77 4.40 -10.92
C ASN A 288 12.69 5.61 -11.19
N ASN A 289 12.40 6.38 -12.25
CA ASN A 289 13.00 7.71 -12.41
C ASN A 289 12.38 8.65 -11.38
N GLU A 290 13.21 9.31 -10.58
CA GLU A 290 12.77 10.26 -9.54
C GLU A 290 13.27 11.65 -9.86
N PHE A 291 12.39 12.64 -9.71
CA PHE A 291 12.71 14.05 -9.96
C PHE A 291 11.81 14.96 -9.10
N GLU A 292 12.31 16.14 -8.80
CA GLU A 292 11.68 17.10 -7.89
C GLU A 292 11.43 18.43 -8.58
N LEU A 293 10.22 18.96 -8.46
CA LEU A 293 9.87 20.29 -8.95
C LEU A 293 9.51 21.18 -7.76
N THR A 294 10.33 22.19 -7.50
CA THR A 294 10.04 23.20 -6.47
C THR A 294 9.34 24.41 -7.08
N VAL A 295 8.22 24.81 -6.47
CA VAL A 295 7.37 25.95 -6.84
C VAL A 295 6.91 26.71 -5.58
N ASP A 296 6.38 27.92 -5.78
CA ASP A 296 5.71 28.67 -4.70
C ASP A 296 4.27 28.17 -4.53
N ALA A 297 3.86 27.95 -3.29
CA ALA A 297 2.49 27.60 -2.95
C ALA A 297 1.54 28.76 -3.33
N PRO A 298 0.34 28.48 -3.86
CA PRO A 298 -0.61 29.51 -4.27
C PRO A 298 -0.96 30.53 -3.19
N ALA A 299 -1.35 31.72 -3.64
CA ALA A 299 -1.71 32.83 -2.75
C ALA A 299 -3.07 32.64 -2.06
N THR A 300 -3.89 31.72 -2.56
CA THR A 300 -5.23 31.42 -2.04
C THR A 300 -5.17 30.27 -1.04
N PRO A 301 -5.60 30.46 0.21
CA PRO A 301 -5.74 29.36 1.16
C PRO A 301 -6.84 28.40 0.72
N GLY A 302 -6.70 27.13 1.06
CA GLY A 302 -7.66 26.08 0.72
C GLY A 302 -6.98 24.81 0.22
N GLU A 303 -7.78 23.86 -0.25
CA GLU A 303 -7.26 22.67 -0.91
C GLU A 303 -7.11 22.92 -2.40
N ILE A 304 -5.92 22.61 -2.92
CA ILE A 304 -5.52 22.89 -4.28
C ILE A 304 -5.22 21.58 -4.98
N LYS A 305 -5.79 21.42 -6.18
CA LYS A 305 -5.53 20.28 -7.05
C LYS A 305 -4.17 20.48 -7.72
N VAL A 306 -3.26 19.54 -7.50
CA VAL A 306 -1.94 19.51 -8.13
C VAL A 306 -1.94 18.46 -9.22
N VAL A 307 -1.65 18.87 -10.46
CA VAL A 307 -1.59 17.99 -11.63
C VAL A 307 -0.18 18.03 -12.20
N ALA A 308 0.46 16.87 -12.32
CA ALA A 308 1.72 16.71 -13.04
C ALA A 308 1.47 15.95 -14.35
N LYS A 309 2.01 16.47 -15.45
CA LYS A 309 1.87 15.91 -16.79
C LYS A 309 3.23 15.83 -17.47
N ILE A 310 3.53 14.71 -18.13
CA ILE A 310 4.68 14.59 -19.04
C ILE A 310 4.20 14.82 -20.48
N ASP A 311 4.96 15.57 -21.26
CA ASP A 311 4.71 15.75 -22.70
C ASP A 311 4.87 14.40 -23.42
N PRO A 312 3.88 13.97 -24.24
CA PRO A 312 3.93 12.67 -24.90
C PRO A 312 5.05 12.61 -25.93
N LEU A 313 5.72 11.47 -26.00
CA LEU A 313 6.73 11.10 -26.98
C LEU A 313 6.16 10.20 -28.08
N ALA A 314 6.84 10.19 -29.23
CA ALA A 314 6.43 9.42 -30.39
C ALA A 314 6.67 7.91 -30.19
N GLY A 315 5.59 7.13 -30.29
CA GLY A 315 5.61 5.68 -30.13
C GLY A 315 5.13 5.19 -28.77
N GLU A 316 4.59 6.07 -27.92
CA GLU A 316 3.91 5.69 -26.67
C GLU A 316 2.70 4.79 -26.92
N ILE A 317 2.55 3.76 -26.08
CA ILE A 317 1.41 2.82 -26.12
C ILE A 317 0.14 3.54 -25.67
N THR A 318 0.25 4.30 -24.58
CA THR A 318 -0.88 5.09 -24.07
C THR A 318 -0.37 6.42 -23.53
N GLN A 319 -1.19 7.47 -23.69
CA GLN A 319 -0.88 8.81 -23.16
C GLN A 319 -1.64 9.08 -21.86
N LEU A 320 -2.51 8.16 -21.43
CA LEU A 320 -3.39 8.34 -20.27
C LEU A 320 -2.62 8.27 -18.95
N ASN A 321 -1.50 7.54 -18.92
CA ASN A 321 -0.60 7.36 -17.77
C ASN A 321 0.49 8.45 -17.66
N ASN A 322 0.52 9.40 -18.60
CA ASN A 322 1.40 10.57 -18.53
C ASN A 322 0.91 11.66 -17.58
N VAL A 323 -0.26 11.48 -16.95
CA VAL A 323 -0.88 12.46 -16.05
C VAL A 323 -1.09 11.83 -14.68
N ILE A 324 -0.71 12.53 -13.62
CA ILE A 324 -1.00 12.15 -12.24
C ILE A 324 -1.46 13.37 -11.44
N GLU A 325 -2.40 13.16 -10.54
CA GLU A 325 -3.06 14.24 -9.79
C GLU A 325 -3.08 13.94 -8.28
N THR A 326 -3.01 14.98 -7.46
CA THR A 326 -3.14 14.91 -5.99
C THR A 326 -3.67 16.21 -5.42
N TYR A 327 -3.93 16.25 -4.11
CA TYR A 327 -4.36 17.46 -3.39
C TYR A 327 -3.31 17.89 -2.36
N VAL A 328 -3.08 19.20 -2.29
CA VAL A 328 -2.29 19.83 -1.23
C VAL A 328 -3.15 20.85 -0.48
N THR A 329 -3.09 20.83 0.85
CA THR A 329 -3.74 21.85 1.66
C THR A 329 -2.80 23.05 1.81
N VAL A 330 -3.22 24.20 1.28
CA VAL A 330 -2.54 25.48 1.48
C VAL A 330 -3.16 26.17 2.68
N THR A 331 -2.40 26.27 3.76
CA THR A 331 -2.81 26.99 4.96
C THR A 331 -2.33 28.43 4.89
N LYS A 332 -3.06 29.34 5.53
CA LYS A 332 -2.58 30.72 5.73
C LYS A 332 -1.37 30.77 6.70
N GLU A 333 -1.08 29.66 7.37
CA GLU A 333 -0.23 29.61 8.55
C GLU A 333 1.23 29.33 8.23
N GLY A 334 1.98 30.41 8.05
CA GLY A 334 3.42 30.43 8.29
C GLY A 334 3.85 31.84 8.65
N LEU A 335 4.17 32.09 9.92
CA LEU A 335 4.50 33.42 10.43
C LEU A 335 5.97 33.74 10.21
N SER A 336 6.27 34.90 9.65
CA SER A 336 7.64 35.41 9.49
C SER A 336 7.87 36.51 10.52
N VAL A 337 8.75 36.24 11.48
CA VAL A 337 9.04 37.15 12.59
C VAL A 337 10.46 37.67 12.45
N LEU A 338 10.62 39.00 12.37
CA LEU A 338 11.91 39.65 12.42
C LEU A 338 12.19 40.17 13.82
N VAL A 339 13.25 39.68 14.46
CA VAL A 339 13.74 40.18 15.74
C VAL A 339 15.00 40.99 15.51
N ILE A 340 14.93 42.28 15.83
CA ILE A 340 16.05 43.21 15.81
C ILE A 340 16.42 43.50 17.25
N ASP A 341 17.52 42.93 17.73
CA ASP A 341 17.94 43.08 19.12
C ASP A 341 19.46 43.20 19.24
N ARG A 342 19.95 43.40 20.46
CA ARG A 342 21.34 43.13 20.85
C ARG A 342 21.48 41.67 21.26
N LEU A 343 22.70 41.14 21.16
CA LEU A 343 23.05 39.86 21.75
C LEU A 343 22.86 39.92 23.28
N ARG A 344 21.79 39.29 23.79
CA ARG A 344 21.45 39.17 25.22
C ARG A 344 20.68 37.87 25.50
N LEU A 345 20.57 37.50 26.78
CA LEU A 345 19.85 36.28 27.18
C LEU A 345 18.39 36.29 26.73
N GLU A 346 17.74 37.45 26.79
CA GLU A 346 16.34 37.59 26.40
C GLU A 346 16.11 37.19 24.93
N GLU A 347 16.89 37.75 24.00
CA GLU A 347 16.84 37.41 22.58
C GLU A 347 17.03 35.91 22.35
N LYS A 348 18.05 35.31 22.99
CA LYS A 348 18.33 33.87 22.89
C LYS A 348 17.11 33.03 23.27
N PHE A 349 16.40 33.38 24.34
CA PHE A 349 15.26 32.60 24.81
C PHE A 349 13.97 32.90 24.05
N ILE A 350 13.80 34.10 23.49
CA ILE A 350 12.74 34.40 22.51
C ILE A 350 12.95 33.54 21.25
N ARG A 351 14.19 33.47 20.74
CA ARG A 351 14.56 32.60 19.63
C ARG A 351 14.24 31.14 19.91
N GLU A 352 14.58 30.64 21.10
CA GLU A 352 14.24 29.26 21.51
C GLU A 352 12.71 29.04 21.61
N ALA A 353 11.97 30.01 22.14
CA ALA A 353 10.51 29.95 22.27
C ALA A 353 9.81 29.89 20.91
N LEU A 354 10.20 30.78 19.98
CA LEU A 354 9.56 30.91 18.68
C LEU A 354 10.02 29.83 17.69
N SER A 355 11.31 29.50 17.66
CA SER A 355 11.84 28.47 16.75
C SER A 355 11.39 27.04 17.10
N SER A 356 10.83 26.83 18.30
CA SER A 356 10.19 25.56 18.66
C SER A 356 8.94 25.25 17.83
N ASP A 357 8.33 26.25 17.19
CA ASP A 357 7.20 26.07 16.27
C ASP A 357 7.66 26.11 14.82
N LYS A 358 7.54 24.99 14.09
CA LYS A 358 7.96 24.91 12.69
C LYS A 358 7.16 25.83 11.76
N ARG A 359 5.99 26.34 12.20
CA ARG A 359 5.20 27.32 11.45
C ARG A 359 5.75 28.73 11.55
N ILE A 360 6.64 29.01 12.51
CA ILE A 360 7.24 30.33 12.71
C ILE A 360 8.65 30.35 12.10
N ARG A 361 8.83 31.13 11.03
CA ARG A 361 10.13 31.48 10.46
C ARG A 361 10.70 32.64 11.25
N PHE A 362 11.73 32.34 12.05
CA PHE A 362 12.45 33.32 12.84
C PHE A 362 13.61 33.92 12.02
N TYR A 363 13.63 35.24 11.90
CA TYR A 363 14.71 36.02 11.31
C TYR A 363 15.30 36.93 12.38
N GLU A 364 16.62 37.06 12.40
CA GLU A 364 17.31 37.89 13.37
C GLU A 364 18.23 38.90 12.70
N SER A 365 18.32 40.08 13.33
CA SER A 365 19.32 41.09 13.02
C SER A 365 19.91 41.62 14.32
N ILE A 366 21.12 41.17 14.65
CA ILE A 366 21.82 41.58 15.86
C ILE A 366 22.56 42.91 15.62
N ARG A 367 22.26 43.95 16.41
CA ARG A 367 22.86 45.29 16.29
C ARG A 367 23.59 45.72 17.56
N GLN A 368 24.89 45.39 17.63
CA GLN A 368 25.71 45.59 18.82
C GLN A 368 26.37 46.96 18.92
N THR A 369 26.65 47.60 17.79
CA THR A 369 27.34 48.90 17.68
C THR A 369 26.60 49.82 16.72
N ASP A 370 26.93 51.11 16.77
CA ASP A 370 26.38 52.13 15.86
C ASP A 370 27.03 52.07 14.45
N THR A 371 27.95 51.12 14.23
CA THR A 371 28.57 50.88 12.93
C THR A 371 27.49 50.48 11.92
N PRO A 372 27.43 51.11 10.74
CA PRO A 372 26.53 50.67 9.68
C PRO A 372 26.90 49.26 9.20
N PRO A 373 25.95 48.47 8.70
CA PRO A 373 26.25 47.21 8.03
C PRO A 373 27.20 47.41 6.84
N ALA A 374 27.96 46.37 6.49
CA ALA A 374 28.80 46.41 5.29
C ALA A 374 27.97 46.78 4.05
N ALA A 375 28.55 47.57 3.14
CA ALA A 375 27.86 48.04 1.94
C ALA A 375 27.30 46.86 1.13
N GLY A 376 26.00 46.92 0.80
CA GLY A 376 25.27 45.85 0.10
C GLY A 376 24.65 44.77 1.00
N ASN A 377 24.89 44.79 2.32
CA ASN A 377 24.29 43.85 3.26
C ASN A 377 22.98 44.40 3.85
N ASP A 378 21.84 44.02 3.28
CA ASP A 378 20.52 44.30 3.87
C ASP A 378 20.24 43.30 5.00
N LEU A 379 20.69 43.64 6.21
CA LEU A 379 20.50 42.80 7.40
C LEU A 379 19.03 42.60 7.78
N LEU A 380 18.14 43.50 7.36
CA LEU A 380 16.72 43.45 7.72
C LEU A 380 15.88 42.78 6.64
N GLY A 381 16.35 42.73 5.40
CA GLY A 381 15.67 42.05 4.30
C GLY A 381 14.28 42.62 3.97
N LEU A 382 14.00 43.87 4.35
CA LEU A 382 12.63 44.44 4.31
C LEU A 382 12.07 44.58 2.88
N ASP A 383 12.92 44.59 1.85
CA ASP A 383 12.51 44.56 0.43
C ASP A 383 12.46 43.14 -0.16
N GLN A 384 13.16 42.20 0.48
CA GLN A 384 13.38 40.86 -0.04
C GLN A 384 12.38 39.85 0.53
N ARG A 385 11.77 40.18 1.67
CA ARG A 385 10.95 39.28 2.47
C ARG A 385 9.77 40.02 3.07
N PHE A 386 8.66 39.30 3.21
CA PHE A 386 7.50 39.76 3.93
C PHE A 386 7.61 39.33 5.40
N TYR A 387 7.33 40.25 6.32
CA TYR A 387 7.31 40.00 7.76
C TYR A 387 5.90 40.22 8.29
N ASP A 388 5.40 39.27 9.07
CA ASP A 388 4.11 39.39 9.76
C ASP A 388 4.28 40.17 11.07
N VAL A 389 5.43 40.00 11.73
CA VAL A 389 5.75 40.66 13.01
C VAL A 389 7.19 41.15 13.02
N ILE A 390 7.40 42.36 13.53
CA ILE A 390 8.72 42.95 13.81
C ILE A 390 8.83 43.18 15.33
N ILE A 391 9.91 42.70 15.94
CA ILE A 391 10.24 42.91 17.36
C ILE A 391 11.51 43.74 17.43
N LEU A 392 11.45 44.87 18.13
CA LEU A 392 12.57 45.76 18.41
C LEU A 392 12.96 45.59 19.89
N GLY A 393 14.17 45.10 20.16
CA GLY A 393 14.70 44.94 21.50
C GLY A 393 15.99 45.72 21.71
N ASN A 394 16.06 46.56 22.74
CA ASN A 394 17.27 47.25 23.22
C ASN A 394 18.21 47.79 22.11
N VAL A 395 17.66 48.40 21.06
CA VAL A 395 18.40 49.03 19.97
C VAL A 395 17.92 50.48 19.88
N SER A 396 18.83 51.43 19.72
CA SER A 396 18.49 52.84 19.51
C SER A 396 18.03 53.11 18.08
N ALA A 397 17.19 54.11 17.89
CA ALA A 397 16.73 54.59 16.59
C ALA A 397 17.90 54.95 15.67
N ARG A 398 18.92 55.65 16.18
CA ARG A 398 20.16 55.93 15.42
C ARG A 398 20.84 54.67 14.92
N ARG A 399 20.91 53.63 15.77
CA ARG A 399 21.61 52.37 15.46
C ARG A 399 20.84 51.56 14.45
N LEU A 400 19.51 51.52 14.56
CA LEU A 400 18.66 50.89 13.57
C LEU A 400 18.78 51.59 12.20
N ALA A 401 18.77 52.92 12.20
CA ALA A 401 18.90 53.75 11.01
C ALA A 401 20.32 53.82 10.43
N ALA A 402 21.34 53.31 11.13
CA ALA A 402 22.72 53.36 10.67
C ALA A 402 22.88 52.54 9.37
N GLY A 403 23.23 53.24 8.29
CA GLY A 403 23.34 52.70 6.92
C GLY A 403 22.09 52.88 6.06
N ASN A 404 20.91 53.08 6.65
CA ASN A 404 19.66 53.35 5.93
C ASN A 404 18.71 54.25 6.75
N PRO A 405 18.74 55.58 6.56
CA PRO A 405 17.88 56.52 7.29
C PRO A 405 16.37 56.32 7.04
N GLN A 406 15.98 55.72 5.92
CA GLN A 406 14.57 55.51 5.54
C GLN A 406 13.93 54.33 6.29
N VAL A 407 14.72 53.50 6.98
CA VAL A 407 14.25 52.24 7.58
C VAL A 407 13.12 52.45 8.60
N LEU A 408 13.18 53.53 9.40
CA LEU A 408 12.17 53.81 10.42
C LEU A 408 10.82 54.16 9.78
N ALA A 409 10.84 55.01 8.75
CA ALA A 409 9.66 55.38 7.98
C ALA A 409 9.07 54.15 7.27
N LYS A 410 9.93 53.27 6.75
CA LYS A 410 9.53 52.04 6.09
C LYS A 410 8.84 51.07 7.04
N ILE A 411 9.42 50.79 8.20
CA ILE A 411 8.78 49.94 9.23
C ILE A 411 7.43 50.54 9.64
N ALA A 412 7.35 51.87 9.83
CA ALA A 412 6.09 52.52 10.16
C ALA A 412 5.03 52.38 9.05
N ALA A 413 5.43 52.43 7.78
CA ALA A 413 4.54 52.17 6.65
C ALA A 413 4.08 50.70 6.59
N LEU A 414 4.98 49.74 6.83
CA LEU A 414 4.61 48.32 6.90
C LEU A 414 3.52 48.05 7.94
N VAL A 415 3.65 48.66 9.13
CA VAL A 415 2.65 48.53 10.20
C VAL A 415 1.31 49.17 9.77
N ARG A 416 1.34 50.43 9.31
CA ARG A 416 0.10 51.16 8.98
C ARG A 416 -0.62 50.61 7.75
N ASP A 417 0.11 50.29 6.69
CA ASP A 417 -0.45 50.07 5.35
C ASP A 417 -0.60 48.58 5.02
N GLN A 418 0.31 47.75 5.54
CA GLN A 418 0.37 46.30 5.27
C GLN A 418 -0.07 45.43 6.45
N GLY A 419 -0.32 46.03 7.62
CA GLY A 419 -0.83 45.31 8.79
C GLY A 419 0.22 44.50 9.54
N VAL A 420 1.50 44.83 9.38
CA VAL A 420 2.58 44.18 10.13
C VAL A 420 2.46 44.51 11.61
N GLY A 421 2.59 43.51 12.47
CA GLY A 421 2.60 43.71 13.91
C GLY A 421 3.95 44.24 14.40
N LEU A 422 3.96 45.19 15.33
CA LEU A 422 5.19 45.74 15.91
C LEU A 422 5.22 45.62 17.43
N LEU A 423 6.30 45.08 17.98
CA LEU A 423 6.61 45.13 19.40
C LEU A 423 7.90 45.90 19.63
N MET A 424 7.90 46.83 20.59
CA MET A 424 9.12 47.36 21.20
C MET A 424 9.26 46.83 22.62
N MET A 425 10.43 46.26 22.94
CA MET A 425 10.78 45.71 24.25
C MET A 425 11.68 46.66 25.04
N GLY A 426 11.70 46.48 26.35
CA GLY A 426 12.57 47.18 27.27
C GLY A 426 14.06 46.89 27.05
N GLY A 427 14.86 47.85 27.46
CA GLY A 427 16.30 47.90 27.43
C GLY A 427 16.78 49.34 27.50
N GLU A 428 18.04 49.53 27.90
CA GLU A 428 18.66 50.86 28.08
C GLU A 428 18.52 51.79 26.85
N ASP A 429 18.54 51.23 25.63
CA ASP A 429 18.44 51.98 24.37
C ASP A 429 16.98 52.06 23.81
N SER A 430 15.97 51.63 24.57
CA SER A 430 14.56 51.58 24.13
C SER A 430 13.74 52.78 24.64
N PHE A 431 12.59 53.03 23.99
CA PHE A 431 11.62 54.07 24.39
C PHE A 431 12.18 55.49 24.52
N GLY A 432 11.73 56.25 25.52
CA GLY A 432 12.11 57.65 25.75
C GLY A 432 13.46 57.77 26.46
N GLY A 433 14.18 58.85 26.14
CA GLY A 433 15.52 59.12 26.65
C GLY A 433 16.12 60.38 26.06
N THR A 434 17.43 60.55 26.26
CA THR A 434 18.20 61.68 25.74
C THR A 434 18.97 61.23 24.50
N PRO A 435 18.64 61.74 23.30
CA PRO A 435 19.35 61.41 22.08
C PRO A 435 20.86 61.66 22.22
N GLY A 436 21.67 60.71 21.73
CA GLY A 436 23.13 60.83 21.79
C GLY A 436 23.78 60.25 23.04
N GLN A 437 23.05 60.11 24.16
CA GLN A 437 23.61 59.50 25.37
C GLN A 437 23.66 57.96 25.27
N PRO A 438 24.78 57.31 25.61
CA PRO A 438 24.82 55.85 25.73
C PRO A 438 23.91 55.37 26.87
N GLY A 439 23.13 54.31 26.63
CA GLY A 439 22.19 53.77 27.62
C GLY A 439 20.94 54.64 27.82
N SER A 440 20.56 55.38 26.77
CA SER A 440 19.34 56.19 26.74
C SER A 440 18.65 56.05 25.38
N GLY A 441 17.34 55.81 25.39
CA GLY A 441 16.53 55.76 24.18
C GLY A 441 16.51 57.08 23.41
N ASP A 442 16.42 57.01 22.09
CA ASP A 442 16.39 58.15 21.16
C ASP A 442 15.23 58.05 20.16
N TRP A 443 14.17 57.35 20.54
CA TRP A 443 13.02 57.06 19.68
C TRP A 443 12.01 58.21 19.61
N ALA A 444 12.05 59.17 20.54
CA ALA A 444 11.17 60.33 20.54
C ALA A 444 11.32 61.15 19.24
N GLY A 445 10.19 61.50 18.62
CA GLY A 445 10.17 62.23 17.35
C GLY A 445 10.45 61.38 16.10
N THR A 446 10.58 60.05 16.23
CA THR A 446 10.71 59.14 15.08
C THR A 446 9.34 58.65 14.58
N PRO A 447 9.22 58.20 13.31
CA PRO A 447 7.98 57.60 12.80
C PRO A 447 7.49 56.37 13.59
N ILE A 448 8.39 55.71 14.32
CA ILE A 448 8.06 54.56 15.17
C ILE A 448 7.39 54.99 16.48
N ALA A 449 7.77 56.16 17.03
CA ALA A 449 7.11 56.69 18.23
C ALA A 449 5.63 57.01 17.98
N ASP A 450 5.27 57.45 16.77
CA ASP A 450 3.88 57.77 16.41
C ASP A 450 2.96 56.54 16.46
N ILE A 451 3.48 55.39 16.03
CA ILE A 451 2.72 54.14 15.93
C ILE A 451 2.67 53.34 17.23
N LEU A 452 3.67 53.46 18.10
CA LEU A 452 3.69 52.75 19.38
C LEU A 452 2.60 53.24 20.36
N PRO A 453 2.15 52.38 21.30
CA PRO A 453 0.97 52.64 22.13
C PRO A 453 1.20 53.57 23.33
N VAL A 454 2.41 54.07 23.51
CA VAL A 454 2.80 54.94 24.63
C VAL A 454 3.48 56.20 24.12
N GLU A 455 3.38 57.27 24.91
CA GLU A 455 4.17 58.48 24.75
C GLU A 455 5.60 58.27 25.25
N PHE A 456 6.51 59.09 24.76
CA PHE A 456 7.96 59.03 25.06
C PHE A 456 8.34 60.19 26.01
N ASP A 457 7.44 60.53 26.93
CA ASP A 457 7.54 61.64 27.87
C ASP A 457 8.21 61.29 29.20
N VAL A 458 8.62 60.03 29.35
CA VAL A 458 9.35 59.50 30.50
C VAL A 458 10.62 58.83 29.99
N ALA A 459 11.73 59.02 30.71
CA ALA A 459 13.01 58.36 30.47
C ALA A 459 13.45 57.59 31.70
N GLY A 460 14.29 56.58 31.47
CA GLY A 460 15.01 55.87 32.53
C GLY A 460 14.74 54.37 32.58
N GLN A 461 15.79 53.66 32.99
CA GLN A 461 15.78 52.24 33.27
C GLN A 461 15.64 52.01 34.77
N VAL A 462 14.93 50.95 35.15
CA VAL A 462 14.77 50.48 36.53
C VAL A 462 15.48 49.14 36.61
N ASP A 463 16.61 49.08 37.32
CA ASP A 463 17.46 47.89 37.45
C ASP A 463 17.28 47.21 38.81
N GLU A 464 16.03 46.94 39.17
CA GLU A 464 15.66 46.19 40.37
C GLU A 464 14.60 45.14 40.07
N PRO A 465 14.46 44.08 40.90
CA PRO A 465 13.44 43.07 40.67
C PRO A 465 12.02 43.64 40.70
N ILE A 466 11.28 43.46 39.61
CA ILE A 466 9.90 43.95 39.47
C ILE A 466 8.90 42.82 39.23
N ASP A 467 7.67 43.07 39.66
CA ASP A 467 6.51 42.21 39.40
C ASP A 467 5.80 42.64 38.13
N MET A 468 5.35 41.69 37.31
CA MET A 468 4.47 41.96 36.17
C MET A 468 3.07 41.47 36.54
N VAL A 469 2.20 42.41 36.91
CA VAL A 469 0.84 42.09 37.37
C VAL A 469 -0.16 42.43 36.28
N PRO A 470 -0.92 41.44 35.76
CA PRO A 470 -1.97 41.71 34.78
C PRO A 470 -3.02 42.68 35.33
N THR A 471 -3.49 43.60 34.49
CA THR A 471 -4.68 44.41 34.81
C THR A 471 -5.95 43.58 34.61
N ARG A 472 -7.12 44.11 34.98
CA ARG A 472 -8.42 43.47 34.68
C ARG A 472 -8.59 43.21 33.18
N ASP A 473 -8.25 44.19 32.34
CA ASP A 473 -8.29 44.04 30.89
C ASP A 473 -7.23 43.04 30.42
N GLY A 474 -6.05 43.07 31.03
CA GLY A 474 -4.98 42.09 30.83
C GLY A 474 -5.47 40.65 30.99
N LEU A 475 -6.07 40.30 32.14
CA LEU A 475 -6.55 38.95 32.43
C LEU A 475 -7.58 38.43 31.42
N ALA A 476 -8.41 39.33 30.87
CA ALA A 476 -9.37 38.99 29.83
C ALA A 476 -8.70 38.85 28.44
N HIS A 477 -7.57 39.51 28.23
CA HIS A 477 -6.88 39.62 26.96
C HIS A 477 -6.07 38.35 26.61
N TYR A 478 -6.05 37.99 25.32
CA TYR A 478 -5.37 36.81 24.79
C TYR A 478 -3.89 36.73 25.22
N LEU A 479 -3.18 37.86 25.20
CA LEU A 479 -1.75 37.96 25.53
C LEU A 479 -1.36 37.53 26.95
N MET A 480 -2.25 37.66 27.93
CA MET A 480 -1.94 37.40 29.34
C MET A 480 -2.56 36.09 29.84
N ARG A 481 -3.04 35.24 28.92
CA ARG A 481 -3.71 33.98 29.24
C ARG A 481 -2.73 32.81 29.19
N LEU A 482 -2.03 32.60 30.30
CA LEU A 482 -1.11 31.48 30.51
C LEU A 482 -1.86 30.14 30.69
N ASP A 483 -3.06 30.18 31.26
CA ASP A 483 -3.97 29.03 31.41
C ASP A 483 -5.36 29.39 30.87
N PRO A 484 -6.10 28.48 30.22
CA PRO A 484 -7.47 28.74 29.77
C PRO A 484 -8.39 29.13 30.93
N LEU A 485 -8.27 28.49 32.10
CA LEU A 485 -9.10 28.79 33.26
C LEU A 485 -8.59 30.06 33.95
N LEU A 486 -9.46 31.06 34.08
CA LEU A 486 -9.12 32.36 34.68
C LEU A 486 -8.49 32.22 36.09
N ALA A 487 -9.05 31.37 36.95
CA ALA A 487 -8.53 31.16 38.30
C ALA A 487 -7.11 30.56 38.30
N ASN A 488 -6.82 29.62 37.40
CA ASN A 488 -5.48 29.06 37.25
C ASN A 488 -4.52 30.08 36.66
N ASN A 489 -4.99 30.89 35.70
CA ASN A 489 -4.20 31.94 35.09
C ASN A 489 -3.73 32.96 36.13
N GLU A 490 -4.63 33.43 37.01
CA GLU A 490 -4.30 34.32 38.12
C GLU A 490 -3.27 33.70 39.07
N LEU A 491 -3.43 32.41 39.43
CA LEU A 491 -2.48 31.69 40.27
C LEU A 491 -1.09 31.57 39.62
N LEU A 492 -1.02 31.35 38.30
CA LEU A 492 0.26 31.31 37.58
C LEU A 492 0.96 32.66 37.59
N TRP A 493 0.23 33.76 37.38
CA TRP A 493 0.78 35.11 37.50
C TRP A 493 1.24 35.42 38.93
N GLN A 494 0.51 34.98 39.95
CA GLN A 494 0.96 35.09 41.34
C GLN A 494 2.25 34.30 41.60
N LYS A 495 2.34 33.06 41.09
CA LYS A 495 3.56 32.24 41.20
C LYS A 495 4.75 32.89 40.52
N LEU A 496 4.58 33.48 39.33
CA LEU A 496 5.67 34.15 38.61
C LEU A 496 6.19 35.39 39.36
N ASN A 497 5.32 36.07 40.09
CA ASN A 497 5.67 37.26 40.88
C ASN A 497 6.10 36.94 42.32
N ASP A 498 5.93 35.70 42.79
CA ASP A 498 6.35 35.30 44.14
C ASP A 498 7.89 35.42 44.29
N PRO A 499 8.39 36.25 45.22
CA PRO A 499 9.82 36.40 45.47
C PRO A 499 10.54 35.09 45.80
N ALA A 500 9.85 34.10 46.40
CA ALA A 500 10.41 32.79 46.73
C ALA A 500 10.81 31.98 45.47
N ASN A 501 10.14 32.22 44.35
CA ASN A 501 10.40 31.51 43.09
C ASN A 501 11.59 32.11 42.31
N LYS A 502 12.06 33.31 42.68
CA LYS A 502 13.18 34.02 42.02
C LYS A 502 12.97 34.17 40.49
N THR A 503 11.72 34.40 40.10
CA THR A 503 11.24 34.51 38.71
C THR A 503 10.85 35.93 38.30
N ARG A 504 10.86 36.88 39.24
CA ARG A 504 10.63 38.30 38.97
C ARG A 504 11.57 38.83 37.89
N LEU A 505 11.10 39.78 37.08
CA LEU A 505 11.93 40.41 36.06
C LEU A 505 13.03 41.22 36.76
N ASN A 506 14.22 41.29 36.17
CA ASN A 506 15.37 42.00 36.76
C ASN A 506 15.36 43.51 36.52
N GLY A 507 14.41 43.99 35.73
CA GLY A 507 14.27 45.42 35.44
C GLY A 507 13.19 45.71 34.42
N MET A 508 12.99 47.01 34.17
CA MET A 508 12.20 47.53 33.06
C MET A 508 12.68 48.90 32.62
N THR A 509 12.39 49.23 31.37
CA THR A 509 12.36 50.62 30.91
C THR A 509 11.04 51.27 31.30
N ARG A 510 11.08 52.50 31.81
CA ARG A 510 9.87 53.24 32.16
C ARG A 510 9.09 53.57 30.88
N LEU A 511 7.84 53.13 30.83
CA LEU A 511 6.92 53.52 29.77
C LEU A 511 6.27 54.87 30.12
N GLY A 512 6.15 55.75 29.13
CA GLY A 512 5.43 57.01 29.28
C GLY A 512 3.92 56.82 29.35
N ARG A 513 3.17 57.91 29.22
CA ARG A 513 1.70 57.85 29.28
C ARG A 513 1.13 56.98 28.15
N PRO A 514 0.22 56.03 28.42
CA PRO A 514 -0.50 55.32 27.37
C PRO A 514 -1.30 56.29 26.50
N LYS A 515 -1.34 56.04 25.19
CA LYS A 515 -2.17 56.81 24.25
C LYS A 515 -3.67 56.52 24.47
N VAL A 516 -4.54 57.41 24.00
CA VAL A 516 -5.99 57.39 24.28
C VAL A 516 -6.67 56.08 23.83
N ASP A 517 -6.19 55.46 22.76
CA ASP A 517 -6.70 54.22 22.18
C ASP A 517 -5.86 52.98 22.52
N ALA A 518 -4.97 53.10 23.51
CA ALA A 518 -4.14 52.02 24.00
C ALA A 518 -4.71 51.38 25.27
N THR A 519 -4.57 50.06 25.36
CA THR A 519 -5.00 49.26 26.52
C THR A 519 -3.79 48.87 27.35
N VAL A 520 -3.80 49.18 28.64
CA VAL A 520 -2.77 48.74 29.58
C VAL A 520 -3.09 47.32 30.06
N LEU A 521 -2.27 46.35 29.65
CA LEU A 521 -2.48 44.93 29.91
C LEU A 521 -1.78 44.45 31.18
N ALA A 522 -0.68 45.10 31.57
CA ALA A 522 0.01 44.81 32.83
C ALA A 522 0.64 46.06 33.43
N ARG A 523 0.77 46.05 34.77
CA ARG A 523 1.42 47.09 35.57
C ARG A 523 2.41 46.47 36.56
N VAL A 524 3.33 47.28 37.06
CA VAL A 524 4.27 46.85 38.11
C VAL A 524 3.64 46.99 39.49
N GLY A 525 3.65 45.90 40.25
CA GLY A 525 3.17 45.84 41.63
C GLY A 525 1.64 45.95 41.75
N ASP A 526 1.08 47.14 41.52
CA ASP A 526 -0.36 47.39 41.64
C ASP A 526 -1.05 47.35 40.25
N PRO A 527 -2.05 46.49 40.02
CA PRO A 527 -2.71 46.31 38.73
C PRO A 527 -3.61 47.48 38.31
N VAL A 528 -3.82 48.48 39.16
CA VAL A 528 -4.64 49.68 38.89
C VAL A 528 -3.77 50.93 38.83
N LYS A 529 -2.89 51.14 39.80
CA LYS A 529 -2.12 52.38 40.00
C LYS A 529 -0.63 52.26 39.67
N GLY A 530 -0.11 51.04 39.54
CA GLY A 530 1.30 50.81 39.24
C GLY A 530 1.73 51.37 37.88
N PRO A 531 3.03 51.63 37.65
CA PRO A 531 3.50 52.06 36.33
C PRO A 531 3.21 50.97 35.28
N PRO A 532 2.83 51.34 34.04
CA PRO A 532 2.53 50.37 32.99
C PRO A 532 3.80 49.64 32.56
N ILE A 533 3.69 48.32 32.35
CA ILE A 533 4.78 47.48 31.83
C ILE A 533 4.42 46.81 30.50
N LEU A 534 3.14 46.54 30.22
CA LEU A 534 2.70 46.04 28.92
C LEU A 534 1.48 46.84 28.45
N VAL A 535 1.59 47.45 27.29
CA VAL A 535 0.53 48.27 26.68
C VAL A 535 0.36 47.85 25.23
N GLY A 536 -0.88 47.62 24.81
CA GLY A 536 -1.23 47.22 23.44
C GLY A 536 -2.18 48.19 22.77
N ARG A 537 -2.13 48.24 21.43
CA ARG A 537 -3.01 49.06 20.60
C ARG A 537 -3.40 48.30 19.35
N ASN A 538 -4.71 48.22 19.12
CA ASN A 538 -5.31 47.33 18.11
C ASN A 538 -5.40 47.92 16.70
N ALA A 539 -5.41 49.24 16.58
CA ALA A 539 -5.80 49.94 15.35
C ALA A 539 -4.76 50.99 14.95
N VAL A 540 -3.56 50.55 14.56
CA VAL A 540 -2.54 51.44 14.01
C VAL A 540 -2.50 51.27 12.50
N GLY A 541 -3.39 51.98 11.81
CA GLY A 541 -3.73 51.65 10.43
C GLY A 541 -4.33 50.25 10.37
N LYS A 542 -3.71 49.33 9.63
CA LYS A 542 -4.09 47.91 9.58
C LYS A 542 -3.36 47.02 10.58
N GLY A 543 -2.34 47.53 11.28
CA GLY A 543 -1.47 46.74 12.14
C GLY A 543 -1.77 46.89 13.63
N ARG A 544 -1.18 45.97 14.42
CA ARG A 544 -1.20 45.98 15.90
C ARG A 544 0.17 46.36 16.45
N THR A 545 0.19 47.09 17.55
CA THR A 545 1.45 47.49 18.21
C THR A 545 1.45 47.21 19.70
N LEU A 546 2.59 46.76 20.23
CA LEU A 546 2.84 46.55 21.65
C LEU A 546 4.05 47.36 22.13
N ALA A 547 3.95 47.91 23.33
CA ALA A 547 5.07 48.39 24.13
C ALA A 547 5.19 47.50 25.37
N PHE A 548 6.33 46.83 25.51
CA PHE A 548 6.65 46.03 26.68
C PHE A 548 7.90 46.60 27.35
N GLY A 549 7.77 47.11 28.57
CA GLY A 549 8.89 47.71 29.32
C GLY A 549 9.85 46.70 29.91
N GLY A 550 9.45 45.43 30.06
CA GLY A 550 10.32 44.38 30.60
C GLY A 550 11.40 43.94 29.62
N ASP A 551 12.55 43.51 30.15
CA ASP A 551 13.74 43.13 29.37
C ASP A 551 14.33 41.75 29.75
N SER A 552 13.66 41.04 30.65
CA SER A 552 14.21 39.87 31.34
C SER A 552 13.18 38.75 31.60
N THR A 553 12.24 38.53 30.67
CA THR A 553 11.23 37.45 30.81
C THR A 553 11.85 36.06 30.87
N TRP A 554 13.10 35.90 30.41
CA TRP A 554 13.88 34.67 30.60
C TRP A 554 13.96 34.22 32.07
N MET A 555 13.79 35.13 33.03
CA MET A 555 13.71 34.81 34.47
C MET A 555 12.57 33.86 34.81
N TRP A 556 11.45 33.89 34.07
CA TRP A 556 10.32 32.98 34.26
C TRP A 556 10.70 31.52 34.04
N ARG A 557 11.72 31.26 33.20
CA ARG A 557 12.22 29.89 32.93
C ARG A 557 12.86 29.24 34.16
N ARG A 558 13.11 30.00 35.23
CA ARG A 558 13.60 29.49 36.52
C ARG A 558 12.51 28.79 37.33
N LEU A 559 11.24 29.04 37.03
CA LEU A 559 10.13 28.38 37.69
C LEU A 559 10.17 26.87 37.41
N GLY A 560 10.13 26.08 38.49
CA GLY A 560 10.21 24.62 38.40
C GLY A 560 11.63 24.06 38.45
N ILE A 561 12.68 24.88 38.46
CA ILE A 561 14.05 24.41 38.70
C ILE A 561 14.17 23.99 40.17
N ALA A 562 14.66 22.77 40.41
CA ALA A 562 14.85 22.22 41.73
C ALA A 562 15.75 23.13 42.58
N GLN A 563 15.21 23.64 43.69
CA GLN A 563 15.94 24.53 44.60
C GLN A 563 16.71 23.75 45.68
N ARG A 564 16.47 22.45 45.81
CA ARG A 564 17.13 21.55 46.77
C ARG A 564 17.69 20.32 46.06
N ILE A 565 18.85 19.84 46.54
CA ILE A 565 19.47 18.61 46.08
C ILE A 565 18.48 17.45 46.33
N GLY A 566 18.13 16.71 45.28
CA GLY A 566 17.20 15.57 45.33
C GLY A 566 15.77 15.83 44.86
N GLN A 567 15.37 17.07 44.54
CA GLN A 567 14.08 17.35 43.91
C GLN A 567 14.18 17.27 42.37
N PRO A 568 13.18 16.70 41.67
CA PRO A 568 13.13 16.73 40.21
C PRO A 568 12.80 18.14 39.72
N SER A 569 13.52 18.63 38.71
CA SER A 569 13.16 19.88 38.04
C SER A 569 12.00 19.66 37.06
N THR A 570 11.07 20.60 36.99
CA THR A 570 9.98 20.62 36.01
C THR A 570 10.31 21.60 34.88
N ARG A 571 9.60 21.50 33.75
CA ARG A 571 9.72 22.44 32.61
C ARG A 571 8.63 23.52 32.62
N GLU A 572 7.95 23.73 33.75
CA GLU A 572 6.80 24.63 33.90
C GLU A 572 7.15 26.05 33.42
N GLY A 573 8.21 26.66 33.97
CA GLY A 573 8.63 28.02 33.58
C GLY A 573 9.01 28.16 32.10
N VAL A 574 9.59 27.10 31.51
CA VAL A 574 9.95 27.09 30.08
C VAL A 574 8.71 27.10 29.19
N GLU A 575 7.67 26.36 29.59
CA GLU A 575 6.41 26.32 28.83
C GLU A 575 5.61 27.63 28.96
N LEU A 576 5.59 28.24 30.15
CA LEU A 576 4.95 29.55 30.36
C LEU A 576 5.61 30.65 29.54
N HIS A 577 6.95 30.71 29.55
CA HIS A 577 7.72 31.65 28.73
C HIS A 577 7.44 31.45 27.24
N ARG A 578 7.47 30.20 26.76
CA ARG A 578 7.16 29.86 25.37
C ARG A 578 5.75 30.30 24.98
N ARG A 579 4.76 30.00 25.81
CA ARG A 579 3.36 30.33 25.58
C ARG A 579 3.16 31.83 25.44
N PHE A 580 3.70 32.62 26.37
CA PHE A 580 3.61 34.08 26.34
C PHE A 580 4.16 34.65 25.01
N TRP A 581 5.38 34.25 24.62
CA TRP A 581 6.00 34.75 23.40
C TRP A 581 5.28 34.31 22.11
N LYS A 582 4.73 33.09 22.08
CA LYS A 582 3.89 32.65 20.96
C LYS A 582 2.60 33.47 20.86
N GLN A 583 1.93 33.72 21.99
CA GLN A 583 0.72 34.55 22.02
C GLN A 583 1.00 35.98 21.55
N VAL A 584 2.13 36.56 21.97
CA VAL A 584 2.58 37.87 21.50
C VAL A 584 2.66 37.92 19.98
N VAL A 585 3.35 36.97 19.36
CA VAL A 585 3.50 36.94 17.90
C VAL A 585 2.18 36.67 17.19
N LEU A 586 1.38 35.70 17.65
CA LEU A 586 0.10 35.35 17.03
C LEU A 586 -0.89 36.52 17.07
N TRP A 587 -0.95 37.23 18.20
CA TRP A 587 -1.80 38.41 18.34
C TRP A 587 -1.32 39.56 17.46
N LEU A 588 -0.02 39.83 17.41
CA LEU A 588 0.56 40.87 16.54
C LEU A 588 0.30 40.58 15.05
N ALA A 589 0.22 39.30 14.68
CA ALA A 589 -0.07 38.85 13.32
C ALA A 589 -1.56 38.72 13.00
N HIS A 590 -2.47 39.15 13.89
CA HIS A 590 -3.93 39.00 13.73
C HIS A 590 -4.40 37.54 13.55
N GLN A 591 -3.69 36.57 14.13
CA GLN A 591 -4.01 35.14 14.06
C GLN A 591 -4.68 34.61 15.33
N ASP A 592 -5.03 35.48 16.28
CA ASP A 592 -5.85 35.17 17.45
C ASP A 592 -7.33 34.91 17.11
N GLU A 593 -7.77 35.31 15.90
CA GLU A 593 -9.17 35.18 15.44
C GLU A 593 -9.37 34.22 14.26
N ILE A 594 -8.30 33.73 13.61
CA ILE A 594 -8.37 32.94 12.36
C ILE A 594 -7.71 31.57 12.53
N GLU A 595 -8.46 30.60 13.05
CA GLU A 595 -8.31 29.18 12.72
C GLU A 595 -9.73 28.59 12.82
N GLY A 596 -10.26 28.01 11.74
CA GLY A 596 -11.50 27.26 11.82
C GLY A 596 -11.34 26.21 12.90
N ASN A 597 -12.14 26.28 13.97
CA ASN A 597 -11.92 25.46 15.15
C ASN A 597 -11.93 23.96 14.82
N ALA A 598 -12.63 23.53 13.77
CA ALA A 598 -12.68 22.15 13.33
C ALA A 598 -11.66 21.83 12.22
N TYR A 599 -11.13 20.61 12.21
CA TYR A 599 -10.30 20.09 11.13
C TYR A 599 -10.68 18.65 10.78
N VAL A 600 -10.44 18.27 9.51
CA VAL A 600 -10.58 16.89 9.03
C VAL A 600 -9.36 16.52 8.16
N LEU A 601 -8.79 15.35 8.44
CA LEU A 601 -7.55 14.84 7.85
C LEU A 601 -7.81 13.44 7.29
N PRO A 602 -7.90 13.30 5.96
CA PRO A 602 -7.84 12.00 5.30
C PRO A 602 -6.44 11.40 5.44
N GLU A 603 -6.34 10.10 5.72
CA GLU A 603 -5.06 9.37 5.83
C GLU A 603 -4.30 9.37 4.50
N PHE A 604 -5.01 9.09 3.40
CA PHE A 604 -4.47 9.15 2.05
C PHE A 604 -5.15 10.26 1.23
N ARG A 605 -4.37 11.14 0.60
CA ARG A 605 -4.90 12.16 -0.33
C ARG A 605 -5.27 11.59 -1.69
N ARG A 606 -4.70 10.43 -2.03
CA ARG A 606 -4.96 9.66 -3.24
C ARG A 606 -4.97 8.18 -2.88
N LEU A 607 -5.98 7.44 -3.31
CA LEU A 607 -6.11 5.99 -3.10
C LEU A 607 -6.89 5.31 -4.25
N PRO A 608 -6.67 4.02 -4.51
CA PRO A 608 -7.45 3.30 -5.52
C PRO A 608 -8.90 3.08 -5.05
N VAL A 609 -9.80 2.78 -5.99
CA VAL A 609 -11.16 2.29 -5.67
C VAL A 609 -11.06 1.07 -4.74
N ARG A 610 -11.96 0.98 -3.75
CA ARG A 610 -11.92 -0.01 -2.64
C ARG A 610 -10.70 0.08 -1.72
N GLY A 611 -9.85 1.09 -1.86
CA GLY A 611 -8.78 1.37 -0.92
C GLY A 611 -9.33 1.73 0.47
N LYS A 612 -8.73 1.22 1.53
CA LYS A 612 -9.15 1.55 2.90
C LYS A 612 -8.68 2.95 3.27
N GLN A 613 -9.63 3.87 3.47
CA GLN A 613 -9.37 5.23 3.94
C GLN A 613 -9.73 5.35 5.42
N THR A 614 -8.90 6.08 6.18
CA THR A 614 -9.29 6.58 7.50
C THR A 614 -9.43 8.09 7.47
N LEU A 615 -10.56 8.62 7.94
CA LEU A 615 -10.75 10.05 8.18
C LEU A 615 -10.58 10.34 9.67
N ARG A 616 -9.67 11.24 10.03
CA ARG A 616 -9.46 11.74 11.39
C ARG A 616 -10.01 13.16 11.48
N MET A 617 -10.67 13.50 12.58
CA MET A 617 -11.24 14.83 12.78
C MET A 617 -11.03 15.30 14.22
N GLY A 618 -11.00 16.63 14.40
CA GLY A 618 -10.85 17.23 15.72
C GLY A 618 -11.42 18.65 15.76
N LEU A 619 -11.69 19.11 16.98
CA LEU A 619 -12.15 20.46 17.28
C LEU A 619 -11.16 21.06 18.27
N ARG A 620 -10.64 22.25 17.97
CA ARG A 620 -9.78 23.04 18.85
C ARG A 620 -10.63 24.11 19.51
N GLY A 621 -10.45 24.31 20.81
CA GLY A 621 -11.02 25.45 21.52
C GLY A 621 -10.33 26.75 21.09
N LYS A 622 -10.83 27.89 21.58
CA LYS A 622 -10.26 29.22 21.30
C LYS A 622 -8.82 29.38 21.81
N SER A 623 -8.37 28.45 22.65
CA SER A 623 -7.02 28.33 23.19
C SER A 623 -6.07 27.48 22.34
N GLY A 624 -6.55 26.91 21.22
CA GLY A 624 -5.78 26.00 20.36
C GLY A 624 -5.64 24.56 20.91
N VAL A 625 -6.25 24.27 22.07
CA VAL A 625 -6.26 22.94 22.69
C VAL A 625 -7.38 22.09 22.08
N GLU A 626 -7.08 20.83 21.79
CA GLU A 626 -8.06 19.87 21.26
C GLU A 626 -9.15 19.58 22.31
N LEU A 627 -10.42 19.62 21.89
CA LEU A 627 -11.61 19.39 22.71
C LEU A 627 -12.11 17.94 22.50
N PRO A 628 -11.69 16.95 23.32
CA PRO A 628 -12.02 15.54 23.10
C PRO A 628 -13.51 15.21 23.28
N GLN A 629 -14.22 15.96 24.12
CA GLN A 629 -15.67 15.84 24.34
C GLN A 629 -16.51 16.71 23.39
N SER A 630 -16.15 16.73 22.12
CA SER A 630 -16.89 17.44 21.08
C SER A 630 -17.84 16.52 20.32
N GLU A 631 -19.00 17.02 19.95
CA GLU A 631 -19.93 16.39 19.02
C GLU A 631 -19.51 16.70 17.59
N PHE A 632 -19.41 15.64 16.77
CA PHE A 632 -19.05 15.74 15.37
C PHE A 632 -20.19 15.18 14.51
N ARG A 633 -20.40 15.80 13.36
CA ARG A 633 -21.16 15.26 12.23
C ARG A 633 -20.26 15.33 11.00
N TYR A 634 -20.22 14.25 10.24
CA TYR A 634 -19.49 14.22 8.99
C TYR A 634 -20.40 13.75 7.85
N GLN A 635 -20.03 14.18 6.65
CA GLN A 635 -20.68 13.83 5.41
C GLN A 635 -19.60 13.59 4.35
N VAL A 636 -19.64 12.45 3.68
CA VAL A 636 -18.75 12.13 2.56
C VAL A 636 -19.59 12.10 1.29
N LEU A 637 -19.29 13.00 0.36
CA LEU A 637 -19.91 13.06 -0.97
C LEU A 637 -19.07 12.28 -1.95
N ALA A 638 -19.72 11.33 -2.64
CA ALA A 638 -19.13 10.67 -3.79
C ALA A 638 -19.08 11.61 -5.00
N PRO A 639 -18.29 11.28 -6.03
CA PRO A 639 -18.18 12.09 -7.23
C PRO A 639 -19.54 12.31 -7.89
N GLY A 640 -19.95 13.58 -8.05
CA GLY A 640 -21.24 13.94 -8.65
C GLY A 640 -22.46 13.91 -7.71
N GLU A 641 -22.27 13.54 -6.43
CA GLU A 641 -23.34 13.67 -5.42
C GLU A 641 -23.43 15.10 -4.88
N GLU A 642 -24.66 15.59 -4.73
CA GLU A 642 -24.94 16.89 -4.12
C GLU A 642 -25.09 16.78 -2.59
N PRO A 643 -24.77 17.84 -1.81
CA PRO A 643 -24.86 17.84 -0.34
C PRO A 643 -26.21 17.42 0.24
N ASN A 644 -27.31 17.52 -0.50
CA ASN A 644 -28.63 17.15 -0.01
C ASN A 644 -28.94 15.65 -0.12
N GLN A 645 -28.08 14.86 -0.79
CA GLN A 645 -28.35 13.46 -1.12
C GLN A 645 -27.75 12.47 -0.11
N SER A 646 -26.68 12.83 0.59
CA SER A 646 -26.05 11.97 1.61
C SER A 646 -26.35 12.47 3.03
N LYS A 647 -26.68 11.56 3.96
CA LYS A 647 -27.01 11.92 5.35
C LYS A 647 -25.74 12.18 6.19
N GLU A 648 -25.77 13.21 7.02
CA GLU A 648 -24.78 13.43 8.08
C GLU A 648 -24.77 12.25 9.08
N ARG A 649 -23.58 11.81 9.48
CA ARG A 649 -23.38 10.70 10.43
C ARG A 649 -22.45 11.12 11.57
N PRO A 650 -22.63 10.57 12.79
CA PRO A 650 -21.63 10.71 13.85
C PRO A 650 -20.42 9.79 13.55
N PRO A 651 -19.18 10.23 13.85
CA PRO A 651 -17.99 9.39 13.67
C PRO A 651 -17.88 8.30 14.75
N GLU A 652 -17.18 7.22 14.43
CA GLU A 652 -16.73 6.24 15.44
C GLU A 652 -15.59 6.84 16.28
N ARG A 653 -15.26 6.25 17.43
CA ARG A 653 -14.17 6.70 18.30
C ARG A 653 -13.14 5.57 18.52
N ASP A 654 -11.87 5.92 18.44
CA ASP A 654 -10.73 5.02 18.77
C ASP A 654 -10.65 4.77 20.30
N PRO A 655 -9.84 3.80 20.80
CA PRO A 655 -9.66 3.55 22.24
C PRO A 655 -9.23 4.77 23.05
N ASP A 656 -8.53 5.71 22.41
CA ASP A 656 -8.11 7.00 22.99
C ASP A 656 -9.21 8.08 22.92
N GLY A 657 -10.42 7.73 22.49
CA GLY A 657 -11.59 8.62 22.42
C GLY A 657 -11.61 9.60 21.23
N LYS A 658 -10.64 9.52 20.31
CA LYS A 658 -10.53 10.39 19.14
C LYS A 658 -11.49 9.96 18.01
N PRO A 659 -12.16 10.89 17.31
CA PRO A 659 -13.10 10.52 16.26
C PRO A 659 -12.35 10.01 15.01
N ARG A 660 -12.74 8.82 14.56
CA ARG A 660 -12.14 8.08 13.44
C ARG A 660 -13.26 7.50 12.58
N VAL A 661 -13.17 7.64 11.27
CA VAL A 661 -14.15 7.07 10.34
C VAL A 661 -13.42 6.22 9.29
N PRO A 662 -13.56 4.89 9.31
CA PRO A 662 -13.16 4.08 8.18
C PRO A 662 -14.12 4.32 7.01
N TYR A 663 -13.58 4.51 5.81
CA TYR A 663 -14.36 4.72 4.60
C TYR A 663 -13.72 3.93 3.45
N GLU A 664 -14.56 3.29 2.63
CA GLU A 664 -14.13 2.53 1.46
C GLU A 664 -14.84 3.11 0.23
N PRO A 665 -14.14 3.86 -0.63
CA PRO A 665 -14.74 4.49 -1.80
C PRO A 665 -15.04 3.45 -2.88
N THR A 666 -16.24 3.52 -3.45
CA THR A 666 -16.73 2.53 -4.43
C THR A 666 -16.68 3.02 -5.87
N GLN A 667 -16.48 4.32 -6.10
CA GLN A 667 -16.48 4.94 -7.42
C GLN A 667 -15.19 5.76 -7.61
N PRO A 668 -14.65 5.85 -8.84
CA PRO A 668 -13.54 6.75 -9.14
C PRO A 668 -14.01 8.21 -9.23
N GLY A 669 -13.19 9.14 -8.74
CA GLY A 669 -13.38 10.58 -8.83
C GLY A 669 -12.99 11.34 -7.56
N GLU A 670 -13.33 12.62 -7.52
CA GLU A 670 -13.09 13.49 -6.35
C GLU A 670 -14.17 13.26 -5.28
N TYR A 671 -13.73 12.89 -4.08
CA TYR A 671 -14.59 12.83 -2.91
C TYR A 671 -14.43 14.09 -2.07
N ARG A 672 -15.54 14.58 -1.50
CA ARG A 672 -15.55 15.73 -0.58
C ARG A 672 -16.07 15.30 0.78
N VAL A 673 -15.34 15.69 1.81
CA VAL A 673 -15.67 15.42 3.21
C VAL A 673 -16.02 16.74 3.87
N PHE A 674 -17.24 16.86 4.37
CA PHE A 674 -17.69 17.96 5.19
C PHE A 674 -17.78 17.50 6.64
N VAL A 675 -17.27 18.32 7.55
CA VAL A 675 -17.35 18.06 9.00
C VAL A 675 -17.88 19.31 9.67
N SER A 676 -18.92 19.15 10.48
CA SER A 676 -19.37 20.14 11.44
C SER A 676 -19.13 19.61 12.85
N ALA A 677 -18.61 20.48 13.72
CA ALA A 677 -18.24 20.11 15.07
C ALA A 677 -18.72 21.16 16.06
N LYS A 678 -19.23 20.69 17.19
CA LYS A 678 -19.68 21.51 18.31
C LYS A 678 -19.09 20.97 19.60
N GLY A 679 -18.51 21.83 20.41
CA GLY A 679 -17.94 21.47 21.70
C GLY A 679 -18.12 22.59 22.70
N LYS A 680 -17.92 22.27 23.97
CA LYS A 680 -17.79 23.28 25.02
C LYS A 680 -16.31 23.45 25.32
N ASP A 681 -15.84 24.70 25.25
CA ASP A 681 -14.50 25.05 25.69
C ASP A 681 -14.38 24.89 27.22
N VAL A 682 -13.16 24.96 27.75
CA VAL A 682 -12.88 24.80 29.20
C VAL A 682 -13.64 25.83 30.05
N ASP A 683 -13.99 26.99 29.46
CA ASP A 683 -14.76 28.08 30.06
C ASP A 683 -16.29 27.89 29.94
N GLY A 684 -16.75 26.77 29.39
CA GLY A 684 -18.18 26.46 29.16
C GLY A 684 -18.80 27.14 27.93
N SER A 685 -18.05 28.00 27.22
CA SER A 685 -18.50 28.64 25.99
C SER A 685 -18.60 27.65 24.84
N GLU A 686 -19.65 27.76 24.03
CA GLU A 686 -19.81 26.92 22.83
C GLU A 686 -18.79 27.30 21.76
N VAL A 687 -18.11 26.29 21.23
CA VAL A 687 -17.17 26.38 20.12
C VAL A 687 -17.75 25.57 18.98
N VAL A 688 -18.01 26.25 17.87
CA VAL A 688 -18.47 25.65 16.62
C VAL A 688 -17.35 25.78 15.59
N GLY A 689 -17.18 24.74 14.79
CA GLY A 689 -16.25 24.75 13.67
C GLY A 689 -16.78 23.90 12.52
N GLU A 690 -16.50 24.35 11.30
CA GLU A 690 -16.74 23.60 10.08
C GLU A 690 -15.41 23.38 9.36
N ALA A 691 -15.27 22.21 8.75
CA ALA A 691 -14.08 21.85 7.99
C ALA A 691 -14.47 21.10 6.72
N THR A 692 -13.66 21.26 5.68
CA THR A 692 -13.80 20.52 4.43
C THR A 692 -12.46 19.92 4.04
N ALA A 693 -12.47 18.67 3.58
CA ALA A 693 -11.33 18.04 2.95
C ALA A 693 -11.74 17.28 1.70
N ARG A 694 -10.79 17.09 0.78
CA ARG A 694 -10.92 16.36 -0.46
C ARG A 694 -9.85 15.29 -0.55
N PHE A 695 -10.20 14.20 -1.21
CA PHE A 695 -9.27 13.16 -1.62
C PHE A 695 -9.69 12.62 -2.98
N LEU A 696 -8.71 12.15 -3.75
CA LEU A 696 -8.92 11.63 -5.08
C LEU A 696 -8.94 10.10 -5.05
N VAL A 697 -10.00 9.52 -5.58
CA VAL A 697 -10.08 8.09 -5.82
C VAL A 697 -9.83 7.87 -7.30
N TYR A 698 -8.68 7.31 -7.65
CA TYR A 698 -8.45 6.96 -9.03
C TYR A 698 -9.08 5.60 -9.30
N PRO A 699 -9.59 5.35 -10.53
CA PRO A 699 -9.94 3.99 -10.95
C PRO A 699 -8.76 3.10 -10.58
N ASP A 700 -9.02 1.92 -10.06
CA ASP A 700 -7.94 0.94 -9.94
C ASP A 700 -7.53 0.60 -11.38
N VAL A 701 -6.68 1.44 -11.98
CA VAL A 701 -5.92 1.07 -13.16
C VAL A 701 -4.89 0.14 -12.56
N SER A 702 -5.32 -1.12 -12.43
CA SER A 702 -4.49 -2.21 -11.96
C SER A 702 -3.14 -2.14 -12.67
N GLU A 703 -2.08 -2.58 -12.00
CA GLU A 703 -0.77 -2.68 -12.68
C GLU A 703 -0.86 -3.48 -13.99
N GLU A 704 -1.85 -4.37 -14.10
CA GLU A 704 -2.29 -5.06 -15.32
C GLU A 704 -2.64 -4.11 -16.46
N MET A 705 -3.50 -3.10 -16.21
CA MET A 705 -3.93 -2.15 -17.24
C MET A 705 -2.83 -1.14 -17.63
N LEU A 706 -1.81 -0.96 -16.79
CA LEU A 706 -0.60 -0.21 -17.10
C LEU A 706 0.40 -1.02 -17.95
N ARG A 707 0.40 -2.35 -17.84
CA ARG A 707 1.23 -3.27 -18.62
C ARG A 707 0.39 -3.99 -19.66
N GLN A 708 0.04 -3.29 -20.72
CA GLN A 708 -0.85 -3.84 -21.73
C GLN A 708 -0.23 -4.95 -22.59
N ALA A 709 1.09 -5.19 -22.58
CA ALA A 709 1.71 -6.21 -23.43
C ALA A 709 1.72 -7.60 -22.78
N ALA A 710 1.36 -8.64 -23.53
CA ALA A 710 1.47 -10.03 -23.09
C ALA A 710 2.95 -10.47 -22.95
N ASP A 711 3.27 -11.25 -21.91
CA ASP A 711 4.62 -11.74 -21.58
C ASP A 711 4.73 -13.25 -21.83
N HIS A 712 4.74 -13.66 -23.09
CA HIS A 712 4.89 -15.07 -23.43
C HIS A 712 6.30 -15.61 -23.07
N ASP A 713 7.31 -14.75 -22.96
CA ASP A 713 8.65 -15.17 -22.52
C ASP A 713 8.62 -15.68 -21.08
N PHE A 714 7.86 -15.00 -20.21
CA PHE A 714 7.60 -15.49 -18.86
C PHE A 714 6.87 -16.84 -18.87
N LEU A 715 5.79 -16.97 -19.65
CA LEU A 715 5.06 -18.24 -19.78
C LEU A 715 5.94 -19.38 -20.30
N GLY A 716 6.82 -19.09 -21.25
CA GLY A 716 7.83 -20.01 -21.79
C GLY A 716 8.84 -20.45 -20.73
N ARG A 717 9.37 -19.52 -19.93
CA ARG A 717 10.26 -19.85 -18.81
C ARG A 717 9.55 -20.68 -17.75
N LEU A 718 8.32 -20.34 -17.40
CA LEU A 718 7.52 -21.05 -16.40
C LEU A 718 7.28 -22.50 -16.82
N ALA A 719 6.84 -22.72 -18.07
CA ALA A 719 6.63 -24.05 -18.61
C ALA A 719 7.95 -24.84 -18.72
N GLY A 720 9.01 -24.21 -19.23
CA GLY A 720 10.32 -24.86 -19.39
C GLY A 720 10.92 -25.37 -18.08
N LEU A 721 10.71 -24.66 -16.96
CA LEU A 721 11.16 -25.11 -15.63
C LEU A 721 10.47 -26.39 -15.17
N THR A 722 9.24 -26.67 -15.63
CA THR A 722 8.44 -27.83 -15.21
C THR A 722 8.43 -28.99 -16.22
N ASN A 723 9.27 -28.91 -17.27
CA ASN A 723 9.21 -29.77 -18.46
C ASN A 723 7.89 -29.67 -19.26
N GLY A 724 7.10 -28.61 -19.07
CA GLY A 724 5.96 -28.29 -19.93
C GLY A 724 6.40 -27.52 -21.18
N ASN A 725 5.44 -27.16 -22.04
CA ASN A 725 5.68 -26.34 -23.23
C ASN A 725 4.76 -25.11 -23.24
N PHE A 726 5.26 -24.04 -23.84
CA PHE A 726 4.46 -22.87 -24.17
C PHE A 726 3.84 -23.03 -25.56
N ARG A 727 2.56 -22.66 -25.69
CA ARG A 727 1.80 -22.62 -26.95
C ARG A 727 0.87 -21.41 -26.97
N LEU A 728 0.29 -21.08 -28.12
CA LEU A 728 -0.81 -20.10 -28.20
C LEU A 728 -2.14 -20.74 -27.83
N ALA A 729 -3.08 -19.98 -27.27
CA ALA A 729 -4.37 -20.49 -26.84
C ALA A 729 -5.17 -21.24 -27.95
N GLU A 730 -5.00 -20.85 -29.21
CA GLU A 730 -5.62 -21.53 -30.35
C GLU A 730 -5.16 -22.99 -30.52
N GLU A 731 -3.98 -23.35 -30.01
CA GLU A 731 -3.43 -24.71 -30.08
C GLU A 731 -3.91 -25.62 -28.93
N LEU A 732 -4.71 -25.12 -27.99
CA LEU A 732 -5.25 -25.91 -26.88
C LEU A 732 -5.97 -27.18 -27.34
N PRO A 733 -6.86 -27.16 -28.36
CA PRO A 733 -7.54 -28.37 -28.83
C PRO A 733 -6.56 -29.44 -29.29
N LYS A 734 -5.54 -29.04 -30.06
CA LYS A 734 -4.50 -29.94 -30.58
C LYS A 734 -3.68 -30.57 -29.45
N TYR A 735 -3.31 -29.79 -28.44
CA TYR A 735 -2.60 -30.32 -27.27
C TYR A 735 -3.44 -31.35 -26.50
N LEU A 736 -4.74 -31.10 -26.31
CA LEU A 736 -5.62 -32.03 -25.60
C LEU A 736 -5.81 -33.35 -26.38
N GLU A 737 -5.82 -33.28 -27.72
CA GLU A 737 -5.78 -34.48 -28.56
C GLU A 737 -4.46 -35.24 -28.40
N GLU A 738 -3.31 -34.56 -28.38
CA GLU A 738 -2.02 -35.20 -28.10
C GLU A 738 -2.00 -35.85 -26.70
N LEU A 739 -2.56 -35.18 -25.69
CA LEU A 739 -2.64 -35.67 -24.32
C LEU A 739 -3.51 -36.93 -24.21
N SER A 740 -4.56 -37.03 -25.03
CA SER A 740 -5.44 -38.21 -25.09
C SER A 740 -4.69 -39.47 -25.56
N ASN A 741 -3.65 -39.29 -26.37
CA ASN A 741 -2.83 -40.36 -26.93
C ASN A 741 -1.56 -40.68 -26.10
N ARG A 742 -1.27 -39.92 -25.04
CA ARG A 742 -0.09 -40.16 -24.19
C ARG A 742 -0.42 -41.10 -23.02
N PRO A 743 0.32 -42.22 -22.86
CA PRO A 743 0.18 -43.06 -21.67
C PRO A 743 0.74 -42.35 -20.44
N LEU A 744 0.20 -42.67 -19.25
CA LEU A 744 0.68 -42.14 -17.97
C LEU A 744 2.14 -42.58 -17.72
N PRO A 745 3.05 -41.67 -17.31
CA PRO A 745 4.43 -42.04 -16.99
C PRO A 745 4.50 -43.08 -15.87
N GLY A 746 5.29 -44.14 -16.06
CA GLY A 746 5.60 -45.12 -15.01
C GLY A 746 4.64 -46.32 -14.88
N LEU A 747 3.57 -46.38 -15.68
CA LEU A 747 2.71 -47.56 -15.72
C LEU A 747 3.24 -48.60 -16.71
N LYS A 748 3.64 -49.76 -16.17
CA LYS A 748 3.91 -50.93 -17.01
C LYS A 748 2.58 -51.48 -17.54
N PRO A 749 2.44 -51.74 -18.85
CA PRO A 749 1.24 -52.36 -19.39
C PRO A 749 0.97 -53.67 -18.63
N LYS A 750 -0.28 -53.88 -18.24
CA LYS A 750 -0.68 -55.13 -17.57
C LYS A 750 -1.19 -56.08 -18.64
N PRO A 751 -0.55 -57.26 -18.84
CA PRO A 751 -1.02 -58.20 -19.83
C PRO A 751 -2.36 -58.80 -19.39
N ARG A 752 -3.35 -58.72 -20.27
CA ARG A 752 -4.62 -59.45 -20.20
C ARG A 752 -4.45 -60.79 -20.92
N PHE A 753 -4.85 -61.89 -20.27
CA PHE A 753 -4.65 -63.25 -20.79
C PHE A 753 -5.95 -63.82 -21.37
N ILE A 754 -5.88 -64.44 -22.55
CA ILE A 754 -7.01 -65.13 -23.20
C ILE A 754 -6.56 -66.53 -23.66
N PRO A 755 -7.19 -67.64 -23.20
CA PRO A 755 -8.12 -67.71 -22.07
C PRO A 755 -7.41 -67.46 -20.73
N ASP A 756 -8.13 -66.91 -19.74
CA ASP A 756 -7.60 -66.78 -18.38
C ASP A 756 -7.86 -68.08 -17.59
N TRP A 757 -6.78 -68.79 -17.26
CA TRP A 757 -6.78 -70.05 -16.51
C TRP A 757 -6.98 -69.86 -14.99
N LYS A 758 -7.21 -68.63 -14.51
CA LYS A 758 -7.66 -68.38 -13.13
C LYS A 758 -9.12 -68.77 -12.94
N ARG A 759 -9.48 -69.16 -11.72
CA ARG A 759 -10.82 -69.64 -11.33
C ARG A 759 -11.95 -68.72 -11.78
N ASP A 760 -11.73 -67.41 -11.72
CA ASP A 760 -12.74 -66.38 -11.98
C ASP A 760 -12.50 -65.62 -13.29
N GLY A 761 -11.50 -66.01 -14.09
CA GLY A 761 -11.03 -65.23 -15.23
C GLY A 761 -11.92 -65.32 -16.47
N THR A 762 -12.36 -66.52 -16.84
CA THR A 762 -13.28 -66.75 -17.97
C THR A 762 -14.47 -67.60 -17.52
N PRO A 763 -15.69 -67.02 -17.40
CA PRO A 763 -16.87 -67.74 -16.92
C PRO A 763 -17.13 -68.99 -17.77
N GLY A 764 -17.25 -70.15 -17.12
CA GLY A 764 -17.59 -71.42 -17.79
C GLY A 764 -16.45 -72.14 -18.52
N PHE A 765 -15.28 -71.50 -18.74
CA PHE A 765 -14.16 -72.14 -19.43
C PHE A 765 -13.56 -73.32 -18.65
N LEU A 766 -13.11 -73.09 -17.40
CA LEU A 766 -12.55 -74.16 -16.56
C LEU A 766 -13.56 -75.29 -16.25
N PRO A 767 -14.84 -74.99 -15.91
CA PRO A 767 -15.87 -76.02 -15.82
C PRO A 767 -16.04 -76.82 -17.12
N GLY A 768 -16.03 -76.17 -18.28
CA GLY A 768 -16.13 -76.84 -19.58
C GLY A 768 -14.95 -77.79 -19.85
N VAL A 769 -13.73 -77.37 -19.54
CA VAL A 769 -12.53 -78.21 -19.65
C VAL A 769 -12.58 -79.41 -18.69
N LEU A 770 -13.07 -79.21 -17.47
CA LEU A 770 -13.28 -80.28 -16.50
C LEU A 770 -14.34 -81.29 -16.97
N ILE A 771 -15.47 -80.80 -17.48
CA ILE A 771 -16.54 -81.65 -18.05
C ILE A 771 -15.99 -82.48 -19.21
N LEU A 772 -15.19 -81.88 -20.10
CA LEU A 772 -14.55 -82.59 -21.21
C LEU A 772 -13.61 -83.69 -20.70
N PHE A 773 -12.78 -83.39 -19.68
CA PHE A 773 -11.88 -84.36 -19.09
C PHE A 773 -12.62 -85.55 -18.45
N VAL A 774 -13.67 -85.26 -17.66
CA VAL A 774 -14.51 -86.28 -17.02
C VAL A 774 -15.28 -87.09 -18.08
N ALA A 775 -15.77 -86.44 -19.14
CA ALA A 775 -16.46 -87.13 -20.24
C ALA A 775 -15.52 -88.11 -20.97
N LEU A 776 -14.27 -87.72 -21.23
CA LEU A 776 -13.28 -88.60 -21.86
C LEU A 776 -12.95 -89.82 -21.00
N LEU A 777 -12.73 -89.63 -19.69
CA LEU A 777 -12.49 -90.73 -18.75
C LEU A 777 -13.75 -91.59 -18.53
N GLY A 778 -14.92 -90.97 -18.47
CA GLY A 778 -16.20 -91.67 -18.32
C GLY A 778 -16.54 -92.49 -19.56
N LEU A 779 -16.24 -91.98 -20.75
CA LEU A 779 -16.42 -92.70 -22.01
C LEU A 779 -15.39 -93.83 -22.15
N GLU A 780 -14.14 -93.61 -21.74
CA GLU A 780 -13.14 -94.66 -21.61
C GLU A 780 -13.63 -95.79 -20.69
N TRP A 781 -14.10 -95.47 -19.48
CA TRP A 781 -14.64 -96.44 -18.54
C TRP A 781 -15.91 -97.13 -19.04
N GLY A 782 -16.84 -96.38 -19.65
CA GLY A 782 -18.09 -96.92 -20.20
C GLY A 782 -17.82 -97.91 -21.32
N LEU A 783 -16.90 -97.60 -22.24
CA LEU A 783 -16.46 -98.53 -23.28
C LEU A 783 -15.80 -99.78 -22.69
N ARG A 784 -14.97 -99.64 -21.66
CA ARG A 784 -14.37 -100.80 -20.96
C ARG A 784 -15.44 -101.71 -20.37
N ARG A 785 -16.47 -101.17 -19.73
CA ARG A 785 -17.57 -101.94 -19.13
C ARG A 785 -18.43 -102.63 -20.18
N VAL A 786 -18.79 -101.94 -21.26
CA VAL A 786 -19.57 -102.51 -22.38
C VAL A 786 -18.78 -103.62 -23.10
N TRP A 787 -17.45 -103.53 -23.14
CA TRP A 787 -16.60 -104.54 -23.75
C TRP A 787 -16.16 -105.66 -22.81
N GLY A 788 -16.65 -105.71 -21.57
CA GLY A 788 -16.35 -106.79 -20.61
C GLY A 788 -14.92 -106.75 -20.04
N MET A 789 -14.25 -105.60 -20.10
CA MET A 789 -12.86 -105.44 -19.65
C MET A 789 -12.73 -105.00 -18.17
N VAL A 790 -13.86 -104.81 -17.48
CA VAL A 790 -13.98 -104.40 -16.05
C VAL A 790 -15.06 -105.23 -15.38
#